data_AF-A0A352VXT1-F1
#
_entry.id   AF-A0A352VXT1-F1
#
_cell.length_a   1.000
_cell.length_b   1.000
_cell.length_c   1.000
_cell.angle_alpha   90.00
_cell.angle_beta   90.00
_cell.angle_gamma   90.00
#
_symmetry.space_group_name_H-M   'P 1'
#
loop_
_entity.id
_entity.type
_entity.pdbx_description
1 polymer ?
#
loop_
_entity_poly.entity_id
_entity_poly.type
_entity_poly.pdbx_seq_one_letter_code
_entity_poly.pdbx_strand_id
1 'polypeptide(L)'
;MITNRKNLYFAASVIFCTFFFTDFTNLPARELVKNPGFENGRENWEGWDADEEAVSGHAQSGSMALRLNGAAESRSVNQIVSVAENTAYIVSGYIKTESLTKTARFKVYFLDSTDKQIGKSSIVFGSTSGYADYEKKVYDILETPADTVKIKILCQVEPGASGTAYFDDISILEKKSADQEIKNIPKVQKETGTPSLPKTDAMVIEVSPRAAVYNTINRAVSAARQGCIIKIHPGVYPETVEINTENITLEAVDPRNPPELDGADIKFRMQEKEWKRVEGKIFKTRYTWPHQQPADKEYTDYNDGSFFLNLYEDGIFLRGSWLVHEKKEGGLYRTIEQLNPSNTPGLPWSLSIKPNLDRIPGRFLYKPQEGELYVWSAKDDDPGNHVYEIPVIETLIKINAAGVKIRNLVIKNSCYFAVAVNNAKNCIIEDCFFINNYRPLRVANSPNLTVKKTFIQRLGFWERFWYSHTKGSYLHGGGVHIEGGDNANCLFYSNVLCGYYGGLMPAESRNIKIYDNIFSYGISSLISSASEEGEYDLKIFRNIMHHCDQQAIGLNGLRTGNAWIYRNVVYRCGSLVKGMTPDSGRAHFYHNTCALMGQIVGHWYAEPINKKHIYKNNIFYSRYLTNAAGIDIADFFKTGKTSGEYAGWSYMPFTSGPDLDYNLYWKENDTPVFRLLKPVDRKFINFDEWRKEFDIEQHGLWADPGFAKNAEIKKIKIEELCLDKLSIADYRSVIKEGYEKLFCKYFNEIYNYFALSAASPAVNAGVILPKEWPDLTLVRDGKPDLGAIEASSR
;
A
#
# COMPACT_ATOMS: atom_id res chain seq x y z
N MET A 1 53.77 49.45 44.12
CA MET A 1 53.01 50.19 43.09
C MET A 1 52.06 49.17 42.45
N ILE A 2 50.79 49.02 42.89
CA ILE A 2 49.64 49.95 42.77
C ILE A 2 49.43 50.29 41.27
N THR A 3 48.34 49.99 40.55
CA THR A 3 46.87 50.10 40.78
C THR A 3 46.10 49.14 39.83
N ASN A 4 44.97 48.48 40.13
CA ASN A 4 43.63 48.91 40.62
C ASN A 4 42.67 49.48 39.55
N ARG A 5 41.58 48.77 39.23
CA ARG A 5 40.19 49.22 38.91
C ARG A 5 39.28 48.00 39.13
N LYS A 6 38.49 47.81 40.20
CA LYS A 6 37.35 48.54 40.81
C LYS A 6 36.14 48.79 39.88
N ASN A 7 35.15 47.91 40.07
CA ASN A 7 33.71 48.11 40.30
C ASN A 7 32.88 49.04 39.40
N LEU A 8 31.81 48.46 38.84
CA LEU A 8 30.47 49.07 38.93
C LEU A 8 29.40 47.98 39.04
N TYR A 9 28.77 47.88 40.21
CA TYR A 9 27.54 47.12 40.45
C TYR A 9 26.35 48.00 40.05
N PHE A 10 25.38 47.44 39.33
CA PHE A 10 23.99 47.89 39.40
C PHE A 10 23.09 46.66 39.54
N ALA A 11 22.36 46.64 40.65
CA ALA A 11 21.37 45.62 40.97
C ALA A 11 20.14 45.78 40.07
N ALA A 12 19.65 44.68 39.53
CA ALA A 12 18.27 44.56 39.09
C ALA A 12 17.74 43.20 39.56
N SER A 13 16.71 43.29 40.41
CA SER A 13 16.00 42.19 41.05
C SER A 13 15.54 41.15 40.03
N VAL A 14 15.96 39.89 40.21
CA VAL A 14 15.36 38.75 39.51
C VAL A 14 14.05 38.43 40.20
N ILE A 15 12.94 38.90 39.62
CA ILE A 15 11.62 38.34 39.90
C ILE A 15 11.61 36.94 39.29
N PHE A 16 11.46 35.93 40.15
CA PHE A 16 11.16 34.56 39.76
C PHE A 16 9.75 34.55 39.14
N CYS A 17 9.65 34.78 37.83
CA CYS A 17 8.46 34.43 37.07
C CYS A 17 8.55 32.93 36.77
N THR A 18 7.95 32.12 37.63
CA THR A 18 7.59 30.74 37.34
C THR A 18 6.62 30.76 36.16
N PHE A 19 7.12 30.59 34.94
CA PHE A 19 6.27 30.23 33.81
C PHE A 19 5.78 28.81 34.03
N PHE A 20 4.55 28.66 34.50
CA PHE A 20 3.79 27.46 34.24
C PHE A 20 3.62 27.36 32.72
N PHE A 21 4.42 26.53 32.07
CA PHE A 21 4.01 25.96 30.78
C PHE A 21 2.80 25.09 31.08
N THR A 22 1.62 25.67 30.92
CA THR A 22 0.39 24.90 30.72
C THR A 22 0.52 24.27 29.33
N ASP A 23 0.44 22.94 29.27
CA ASP A 23 0.41 22.17 28.03
C ASP A 23 -0.78 22.63 27.18
N PHE A 24 -0.52 23.35 26.08
CA PHE A 24 -1.54 23.83 25.14
C PHE A 24 -1.79 22.87 23.96
N THR A 25 -1.29 21.63 23.97
CA THR A 25 -1.24 20.78 22.77
C THR A 25 -2.22 19.61 22.72
N ASN A 26 -3.29 19.62 23.51
CA ASN A 26 -4.45 18.75 23.30
C ASN A 26 -5.71 19.52 23.64
N LEU A 27 -6.08 20.50 22.81
CA LEU A 27 -7.47 20.94 22.83
C LEU A 27 -8.27 19.82 22.14
N PRO A 28 -9.15 19.10 22.86
CA PRO A 28 -10.05 18.13 22.24
C PRO A 28 -10.78 18.81 21.07
N ALA A 29 -11.14 18.04 20.04
CA ALA A 29 -12.04 18.54 19.00
C ALA A 29 -13.21 19.25 19.70
N ARG A 30 -13.38 20.54 19.41
CA ARG A 30 -14.26 21.39 20.19
C ARG A 30 -15.69 20.94 19.95
N GLU A 31 -16.31 20.35 20.95
CA GLU A 31 -17.74 20.08 20.92
C GLU A 31 -18.49 21.42 20.83
N LEU A 32 -19.30 21.53 19.77
CA LEU A 32 -20.06 22.73 19.49
C LEU A 32 -21.46 22.67 20.11
N VAL A 33 -22.03 21.47 20.26
CA VAL A 33 -23.34 21.26 20.86
C VAL A 33 -23.26 21.48 22.38
N LYS A 34 -24.15 22.31 22.91
CA LYS A 34 -24.33 22.52 24.34
C LYS A 34 -25.40 21.58 24.88
N ASN A 35 -25.17 21.04 26.08
CA ASN A 35 -26.07 20.07 26.70
C ASN A 35 -26.39 18.88 25.76
N PRO A 36 -25.37 18.20 25.18
CA PRO A 36 -25.56 17.22 24.11
C PRO A 36 -26.35 15.98 24.52
N GLY A 37 -26.31 15.62 25.81
CA GLY A 37 -27.09 14.53 26.40
C GLY A 37 -28.27 14.97 27.28
N PHE A 38 -28.71 16.23 27.17
CA PHE A 38 -29.88 16.74 27.90
C PHE A 38 -29.82 16.66 29.44
N GLU A 39 -28.63 16.49 30.02
CA GLU A 39 -28.41 16.43 31.47
C GLU A 39 -28.88 17.69 32.22
N ASN A 40 -28.90 18.84 31.54
CA ASN A 40 -29.46 20.10 32.06
C ASN A 40 -30.90 20.35 31.57
N GLY A 41 -31.64 19.28 31.26
CA GLY A 41 -33.00 19.34 30.75
C GLY A 41 -33.08 20.06 29.40
N ARG A 42 -33.91 21.10 29.33
CA ARG A 42 -34.20 21.85 28.09
C ARG A 42 -33.17 22.92 27.72
N GLU A 43 -32.17 23.14 28.57
CA GLU A 43 -31.21 24.24 28.39
C GLU A 43 -30.45 24.14 27.06
N ASN A 44 -30.34 25.27 26.34
CA ASN A 44 -29.69 25.42 25.02
C ASN A 44 -30.37 24.70 23.84
N TRP A 45 -31.53 24.09 24.05
CA TRP A 45 -32.34 23.48 23.01
C TRP A 45 -33.66 24.25 22.83
N GLU A 46 -34.11 24.36 21.59
CA GLU A 46 -35.30 25.11 21.18
C GLU A 46 -36.32 24.20 20.46
N GLY A 47 -37.55 24.67 20.33
CA GLY A 47 -38.61 23.96 19.61
C GLY A 47 -39.45 23.01 20.47
N TRP A 48 -39.34 23.10 21.80
CA TRP A 48 -40.07 22.25 22.74
C TRP A 48 -41.59 22.46 22.69
N ASP A 49 -42.32 21.42 22.31
CA ASP A 49 -43.76 21.32 22.45
C ASP A 49 -44.17 20.69 23.80
N ALA A 50 -45.48 20.73 24.12
CA ALA A 50 -46.02 20.25 25.39
C ALA A 50 -45.72 18.77 25.71
N ASP A 51 -45.54 17.93 24.69
CA ASP A 51 -45.30 16.48 24.82
C ASP A 51 -43.81 16.10 24.73
N GLU A 52 -42.92 17.09 24.62
CA GLU A 52 -41.49 16.91 24.44
C GLU A 52 -40.76 17.18 25.75
N GLU A 53 -39.98 16.21 26.21
CA GLU A 53 -39.37 16.25 27.55
C GLU A 53 -37.94 15.71 27.51
N ALA A 54 -37.07 16.27 28.34
CA ALA A 54 -35.87 15.57 28.76
C ALA A 54 -36.29 14.62 29.89
N VAL A 55 -36.07 13.32 29.72
CA VAL A 55 -36.60 12.28 30.62
C VAL A 55 -35.49 11.42 31.20
N SER A 56 -35.66 11.02 32.47
CA SER A 56 -34.75 10.10 33.14
C SER A 56 -35.06 8.63 32.84
N GLY A 57 -34.04 7.76 32.92
CA GLY A 57 -34.20 6.30 32.80
C GLY A 57 -34.25 5.76 31.37
N HIS A 58 -34.14 6.64 30.38
CA HIS A 58 -34.02 6.30 28.96
C HIS A 58 -32.76 6.91 28.34
N ALA A 59 -31.78 7.30 29.16
CA ALA A 59 -30.51 7.86 28.70
C ALA A 59 -29.61 6.78 28.09
N GLN A 60 -28.90 7.12 27.01
CA GLN A 60 -27.78 6.36 26.47
C GLN A 60 -26.52 6.61 27.30
N SER A 61 -26.27 7.86 27.69
CA SER A 61 -25.23 8.24 28.64
C SER A 61 -25.76 9.28 29.63
N GLY A 62 -25.16 9.36 30.82
CA GLY A 62 -25.69 10.25 31.86
C GLY A 62 -27.03 9.77 32.43
N SER A 63 -27.93 10.70 32.70
CA SER A 63 -29.18 10.48 33.41
C SER A 63 -30.42 10.88 32.62
N MET A 64 -30.28 11.65 31.54
CA MET A 64 -31.39 12.21 30.77
C MET A 64 -31.24 11.88 29.27
N ALA A 65 -32.37 11.90 28.55
CA ALA A 65 -32.38 11.92 27.09
C ALA A 65 -33.58 12.72 26.60
N LEU A 66 -33.53 13.23 25.37
CA LEU A 66 -34.69 13.87 24.74
C LEU A 66 -35.70 12.80 24.33
N ARG A 67 -36.95 12.93 24.79
CA ARG A 67 -38.09 12.13 24.35
C ARG A 67 -39.01 12.94 23.44
N LEU A 68 -39.26 12.42 22.24
CA LEU A 68 -40.27 12.92 21.30
C LEU A 68 -41.36 11.87 21.08
N ASN A 69 -42.61 12.24 21.32
CA ASN A 69 -43.78 11.39 21.05
C ASN A 69 -44.32 11.66 19.65
N GLY A 70 -44.76 10.61 18.95
CA GLY A 70 -45.46 10.77 17.68
C GLY A 70 -46.75 11.57 17.83
N ALA A 71 -47.02 12.45 16.87
CA ALA A 71 -48.22 13.30 16.83
C ALA A 71 -48.73 13.48 15.39
N ALA A 72 -49.88 14.13 15.23
CA ALA A 72 -50.44 14.47 13.91
C ALA A 72 -49.50 15.37 13.11
N GLU A 73 -48.92 16.38 13.78
CA GLU A 73 -47.88 17.26 13.23
C GLU A 73 -46.48 16.75 13.59
N SER A 74 -45.46 17.23 12.88
CA SER A 74 -44.07 16.85 13.18
C SER A 74 -43.63 17.41 14.53
N ARG A 75 -42.95 16.59 15.32
CA ARG A 75 -42.33 17.00 16.59
C ARG A 75 -40.83 17.13 16.40
N SER A 76 -40.23 18.20 16.93
CA SER A 76 -38.80 18.41 16.77
C SER A 76 -38.19 19.41 17.73
N VAL A 77 -37.05 19.01 18.30
CA VAL A 77 -36.20 19.86 19.14
C VAL A 77 -34.87 20.10 18.43
N ASN A 78 -34.31 21.30 18.56
CA ASN A 78 -33.16 21.72 17.77
C ASN A 78 -32.19 22.62 18.53
N GLN A 79 -30.98 22.74 18.01
CA GLN A 79 -29.97 23.68 18.49
C GLN A 79 -29.23 24.29 17.30
N ILE A 80 -28.94 25.59 17.40
CA ILE A 80 -28.13 26.31 16.43
C ILE A 80 -26.74 26.55 17.03
N VAL A 81 -25.69 26.07 16.36
CA VAL A 81 -24.29 26.24 16.77
C VAL A 81 -23.54 27.10 15.76
N SER A 82 -22.62 27.93 16.24
CA SER A 82 -21.73 28.72 15.36
C SER A 82 -20.61 27.83 14.80
N VAL A 83 -20.31 28.01 13.52
CA VAL A 83 -19.25 27.28 12.79
C VAL A 83 -18.35 28.25 12.03
N ALA A 84 -17.14 27.79 11.71
CA ALA A 84 -16.22 28.49 10.83
C ALA A 84 -16.64 28.27 9.37
N GLU A 85 -16.54 29.33 8.56
CA GLU A 85 -16.81 29.24 7.12
C GLU A 85 -15.85 28.25 6.45
N ASN A 86 -16.31 27.61 5.37
CA ASN A 86 -15.53 26.68 4.55
C ASN A 86 -14.84 25.55 5.34
N THR A 87 -15.44 25.15 6.46
CA THR A 87 -14.89 24.13 7.36
C THR A 87 -15.76 22.89 7.32
N ALA A 88 -15.12 21.72 7.35
CA ALA A 88 -15.82 20.43 7.38
C ALA A 88 -16.10 20.03 8.83
N TYR A 89 -17.25 19.38 9.06
CA TYR A 89 -17.67 18.91 10.38
C TYR A 89 -18.00 17.42 10.37
N ILE A 90 -17.91 16.79 11.54
CA ILE A 90 -18.47 15.46 11.81
C ILE A 90 -19.70 15.68 12.70
N VAL A 91 -20.83 15.11 12.30
CA VAL A 91 -22.07 15.18 13.09
C VAL A 91 -22.48 13.79 13.52
N SER A 92 -22.86 13.61 14.78
CA SER A 92 -23.36 12.33 15.28
C SER A 92 -24.38 12.49 16.40
N GLY A 93 -25.07 11.39 16.72
CA GLY A 93 -25.98 11.29 17.86
C GLY A 93 -26.57 9.89 17.96
N TYR A 94 -27.14 9.55 19.11
CA TYR A 94 -27.78 8.26 19.35
C TYR A 94 -29.30 8.37 19.23
N ILE A 95 -29.94 7.37 18.62
CA ILE A 95 -31.39 7.28 18.49
C ILE A 95 -31.88 5.91 18.94
N LYS A 96 -32.92 5.90 19.78
CA LYS A 96 -33.71 4.74 20.19
C LYS A 96 -35.18 5.00 19.84
N THR A 97 -35.97 3.98 19.49
CA THR A 97 -37.41 4.11 19.26
C THR A 97 -38.22 3.00 19.94
N GLU A 98 -39.39 3.36 20.46
CA GLU A 98 -40.33 2.45 21.12
C GLU A 98 -41.65 2.48 20.35
N SER A 99 -41.87 1.45 19.53
CA SER A 99 -43.08 1.25 18.71
C SER A 99 -43.46 2.43 17.82
N LEU A 100 -42.47 3.13 17.27
CA LEU A 100 -42.70 4.32 16.43
C LEU A 100 -43.23 3.92 15.04
N THR A 101 -44.44 4.36 14.67
CA THR A 101 -45.08 3.97 13.40
C THR A 101 -44.57 4.72 12.16
N LYS A 102 -43.77 5.77 12.39
CA LYS A 102 -43.06 6.55 11.36
C LYS A 102 -41.60 6.72 11.77
N THR A 103 -40.88 7.59 11.08
CA THR A 103 -39.43 7.73 11.25
C THR A 103 -39.05 8.85 12.23
N ALA A 104 -38.13 8.53 13.13
CA ALA A 104 -37.30 9.45 13.89
C ALA A 104 -35.96 9.65 13.16
N ARG A 105 -35.41 10.86 13.15
CA ARG A 105 -34.18 11.19 12.40
C ARG A 105 -33.51 12.47 12.88
N PHE A 106 -32.26 12.65 12.47
CA PHE A 106 -31.57 13.93 12.54
C PHE A 106 -31.68 14.70 11.22
N LYS A 107 -31.79 16.03 11.31
CA LYS A 107 -31.66 16.95 10.17
C LYS A 107 -30.66 18.04 10.46
N VAL A 108 -29.88 18.38 9.44
CA VAL A 108 -28.91 19.48 9.47
C VAL A 108 -29.30 20.54 8.45
N TYR A 109 -29.37 21.79 8.89
CA TYR A 109 -29.50 22.97 8.04
C TYR A 109 -28.27 23.86 8.17
N PHE A 110 -27.85 24.43 7.06
CA PHE A 110 -26.78 25.44 7.01
C PHE A 110 -27.42 26.82 7.01
N LEU A 111 -26.94 27.71 7.87
CA LEU A 111 -27.47 29.07 8.00
C LEU A 111 -26.35 30.10 7.81
N ASP A 112 -26.70 31.22 7.21
CA ASP A 112 -25.83 32.40 7.13
C ASP A 112 -25.84 33.22 8.43
N SER A 113 -25.15 34.36 8.43
CA SER A 113 -25.03 35.25 9.60
C SER A 113 -26.36 35.90 10.00
N THR A 114 -27.36 35.86 9.13
CA THR A 114 -28.72 36.40 9.33
C THR A 114 -29.74 35.30 9.69
N ASP A 115 -29.30 34.09 10.01
CA ASP A 115 -30.13 32.91 10.29
C ASP A 115 -30.98 32.43 9.10
N LYS A 116 -30.66 32.91 7.89
CA LYS A 116 -31.32 32.45 6.68
C LYS A 116 -30.67 31.15 6.22
N GLN A 117 -31.50 30.19 5.86
CA GLN A 117 -31.04 28.91 5.34
C GLN A 117 -30.30 29.06 4.01
N ILE A 118 -29.11 28.49 3.95
CA ILE A 118 -28.29 28.33 2.75
C ILE A 118 -28.61 26.97 2.13
N GLY A 119 -28.90 26.97 0.83
CA GLY A 119 -29.28 25.77 0.10
C GLY A 119 -30.76 25.40 0.25
N LYS A 120 -31.27 24.58 -0.68
CA LYS A 120 -32.71 24.29 -0.81
C LYS A 120 -33.20 23.12 0.06
N SER A 121 -32.30 22.32 0.66
CA SER A 121 -32.68 21.11 1.40
C SER A 121 -31.80 20.88 2.62
N SER A 122 -32.39 20.37 3.70
CA SER A 122 -31.66 19.83 4.85
C SER A 122 -30.94 18.53 4.48
N ILE A 123 -29.82 18.26 5.14
CA ILE A 123 -29.23 16.91 5.17
C ILE A 123 -29.98 16.07 6.19
N VAL A 124 -30.40 14.87 5.81
CA VAL A 124 -31.09 13.92 6.68
C VAL A 124 -30.16 12.75 6.97
N PHE A 125 -30.00 12.38 8.24
CA PHE A 125 -29.25 11.20 8.63
C PHE A 125 -29.88 10.52 9.86
N GLY A 126 -29.48 9.26 10.12
CA GLY A 126 -29.93 8.53 11.31
C GLY A 126 -31.43 8.23 11.36
N SER A 127 -32.04 7.80 10.26
CA SER A 127 -33.46 7.44 10.24
C SER A 127 -33.73 6.10 10.92
N THR A 128 -34.62 6.08 11.91
CA THR A 128 -35.01 4.89 12.70
C THR A 128 -36.54 4.86 12.91
N SER A 129 -37.16 3.68 12.96
CA SER A 129 -38.60 3.50 13.21
C SER A 129 -38.87 2.17 13.91
N GLY A 130 -40.11 1.95 14.36
CA GLY A 130 -40.51 0.71 15.02
C GLY A 130 -39.93 0.59 16.42
N TYR A 131 -39.52 -0.62 16.78
CA TYR A 131 -38.80 -0.89 18.03
C TYR A 131 -37.31 -1.06 17.72
N ALA A 132 -36.49 -0.14 18.22
CA ALA A 132 -35.05 -0.15 18.02
C ALA A 132 -34.36 0.37 19.29
N ASP A 133 -33.33 -0.34 19.76
CA ASP A 133 -32.50 0.14 20.85
C ASP A 133 -31.54 1.24 20.36
N TYR A 134 -30.79 1.87 21.27
CA TYR A 134 -29.87 2.94 20.92
C TYR A 134 -28.83 2.52 19.87
N GLU A 135 -28.78 3.29 18.79
CA GLU A 135 -27.77 3.14 17.76
C GLU A 135 -27.10 4.49 17.48
N LYS A 136 -25.76 4.50 17.46
CA LYS A 136 -25.00 5.70 17.07
C LYS A 136 -25.16 5.94 15.58
N LYS A 137 -25.64 7.13 15.22
CA LYS A 137 -25.75 7.58 13.82
C LYS A 137 -24.68 8.64 13.56
N VAL A 138 -23.91 8.46 12.49
CA VAL A 138 -22.79 9.36 12.14
C VAL A 138 -22.93 9.85 10.70
N TYR A 139 -22.69 11.13 10.50
CA TYR A 139 -22.48 11.75 9.19
C TYR A 139 -21.03 12.25 9.11
N ASP A 140 -20.19 11.49 8.40
CA ASP A 140 -18.71 11.52 8.52
C ASP A 140 -18.04 12.78 7.95
N ILE A 141 -18.61 13.41 6.90
CA ILE A 141 -18.08 14.67 6.35
C ILE A 141 -19.26 15.56 5.97
N LEU A 142 -19.51 16.55 6.81
CA LEU A 142 -20.43 17.64 6.52
C LEU A 142 -19.64 18.80 5.91
N GLU A 143 -19.57 18.83 4.58
CA GLU A 143 -19.04 19.99 3.86
C GLU A 143 -20.06 21.13 3.97
N THR A 144 -19.63 22.25 4.56
CA THR A 144 -20.47 23.44 4.67
C THR A 144 -20.45 24.20 3.34
N PRO A 145 -21.62 24.58 2.78
CA PRO A 145 -21.67 25.52 1.66
C PRO A 145 -20.93 26.82 2.00
N ALA A 146 -20.47 27.54 0.97
CA ALA A 146 -19.94 28.89 1.15
C ALA A 146 -20.92 29.76 1.97
N ASP A 147 -20.36 30.67 2.76
CA ASP A 147 -21.08 31.62 3.64
C ASP A 147 -21.82 30.98 4.83
N THR A 148 -21.67 29.67 5.06
CA THR A 148 -22.21 29.02 6.25
C THR A 148 -21.42 29.44 7.48
N VAL A 149 -22.10 30.10 8.43
CA VAL A 149 -21.53 30.50 9.72
C VAL A 149 -22.25 29.87 10.91
N LYS A 150 -23.38 29.20 10.66
CA LYS A 150 -24.16 28.47 11.67
C LYS A 150 -24.68 27.15 11.12
N ILE A 151 -24.74 26.15 11.99
CA ILE A 151 -25.38 24.85 11.74
C ILE A 151 -26.55 24.70 12.69
N LYS A 152 -27.72 24.33 12.15
CA LYS A 152 -28.90 23.92 12.93
C LYS A 152 -29.04 22.41 12.88
N ILE A 153 -28.87 21.73 14.02
CA ILE A 153 -29.15 20.31 14.18
C ILE A 153 -30.54 20.12 14.79
N LEU A 154 -31.33 19.23 14.21
CA LEU A 154 -32.73 18.99 14.55
C LEU A 154 -32.96 17.50 14.80
N CYS A 155 -33.44 17.14 15.98
CA CYS A 155 -34.00 15.83 16.28
C CYS A 155 -35.48 15.86 15.91
N GLN A 156 -35.96 14.95 15.07
CA GLN A 156 -37.34 15.02 14.55
C GLN A 156 -38.02 13.66 14.53
N VAL A 157 -39.31 13.65 14.86
CA VAL A 157 -40.29 12.60 14.53
C VAL A 157 -41.23 13.11 13.44
N GLU A 158 -41.48 12.29 12.42
CA GLU A 158 -42.36 12.63 11.29
C GLU A 158 -43.83 12.85 11.71
N PRO A 159 -44.59 13.69 10.96
CA PRO A 159 -46.01 13.89 11.22
C PRO A 159 -46.81 12.60 10.98
N GLY A 160 -47.92 12.45 11.69
CA GLY A 160 -48.78 11.26 11.66
C GLY A 160 -48.17 10.03 12.33
N ALA A 161 -47.15 10.21 13.18
CA ALA A 161 -46.54 9.14 13.93
C ALA A 161 -47.32 8.83 15.23
N SER A 162 -47.16 7.62 15.71
CA SER A 162 -47.50 7.18 17.06
C SER A 162 -46.32 6.39 17.63
N GLY A 163 -46.20 6.27 18.95
CA GLY A 163 -45.01 5.70 19.61
C GLY A 163 -44.01 6.80 20.00
N THR A 164 -42.80 6.40 20.39
CA THR A 164 -41.84 7.31 21.03
C THR A 164 -40.44 7.16 20.44
N ALA A 165 -39.70 8.26 20.36
CA ALA A 165 -38.29 8.29 20.01
C ALA A 165 -37.47 8.96 21.12
N TYR A 166 -36.27 8.45 21.35
CA TYR A 166 -35.30 9.01 22.29
C TYR A 166 -34.03 9.39 21.54
N PHE A 167 -33.48 10.57 21.85
CA PHE A 167 -32.27 11.10 21.26
C PHE A 167 -31.28 11.49 22.36
N ASP A 168 -30.02 11.15 22.18
CA ASP A 168 -28.99 11.40 23.18
C ASP A 168 -27.59 11.57 22.55
N ASP A 169 -26.65 12.12 23.33
CA ASP A 169 -25.24 12.35 22.98
C ASP A 169 -25.03 12.98 21.58
N ILE A 170 -25.76 14.06 21.28
CA ILE A 170 -25.64 14.75 19.99
C ILE A 170 -24.35 15.55 19.93
N SER A 171 -23.58 15.38 18.85
CA SER A 171 -22.24 15.96 18.73
C SER A 171 -22.02 16.60 17.36
N ILE A 172 -21.38 17.77 17.36
CA ILE A 172 -20.83 18.43 16.16
C ILE A 172 -19.38 18.77 16.46
N LEU A 173 -18.47 18.11 15.75
CA LEU A 173 -17.03 18.29 15.90
C LEU A 173 -16.43 18.91 14.64
N GLU A 174 -15.62 19.96 14.82
CA GLU A 174 -14.84 20.56 13.75
C GLU A 174 -13.74 19.60 13.26
N LYS A 175 -13.72 19.33 11.95
CA LYS A 175 -12.68 18.51 11.33
C LYS A 175 -11.50 19.39 10.96
N LYS A 176 -10.45 19.40 11.79
CA LYS A 176 -9.21 20.12 11.47
C LYS A 176 -8.62 19.60 10.16
N SER A 177 -8.26 20.52 9.25
CA SER A 177 -7.63 20.17 7.98
C SER A 177 -6.28 19.51 8.22
N ALA A 178 -6.02 18.38 7.54
CA ALA A 178 -4.79 17.58 7.68
C ALA A 178 -3.48 18.37 7.42
N ASP A 179 -3.55 19.55 6.81
CA ASP A 179 -2.38 20.37 6.48
C ASP A 179 -1.74 21.08 7.68
N GLN A 180 -2.40 21.17 8.85
CA GLN A 180 -1.81 21.79 10.06
C GLN A 180 -1.22 20.79 11.07
N GLU A 181 -1.51 19.50 10.98
CA GLU A 181 -1.09 18.50 11.99
C GLU A 181 0.28 17.84 11.73
N ILE A 182 0.88 18.02 10.56
CA ILE A 182 2.09 17.25 10.18
C ILE A 182 3.39 17.73 10.86
N LYS A 183 3.37 18.81 11.67
CA LYS A 183 4.62 19.35 12.26
C LYS A 183 4.96 18.97 13.69
N ASN A 184 4.07 18.40 14.51
CA ASN A 184 4.42 18.10 15.92
C ASN A 184 3.59 16.94 16.50
N ILE A 185 3.98 15.69 16.23
CA ILE A 185 3.33 14.51 16.82
C ILE A 185 4.18 13.97 18.00
N PRO A 186 3.68 14.00 19.25
CA PRO A 186 4.11 13.09 20.31
C PRO A 186 3.22 11.83 20.37
N LYS A 187 3.77 10.77 20.97
CA LYS A 187 3.24 9.39 21.00
C LYS A 187 1.86 9.27 21.67
N VAL A 188 1.00 8.46 21.04
CA VAL A 188 -0.37 8.10 21.46
C VAL A 188 -0.39 7.34 22.79
N GLN A 189 -1.20 7.78 23.75
CA GLN A 189 -1.62 6.99 24.91
C GLN A 189 -2.80 6.09 24.54
N LYS A 190 -2.75 4.87 25.05
CA LYS A 190 -3.59 3.71 24.73
C LYS A 190 -4.98 3.82 25.38
N GLU A 191 -6.05 3.80 24.59
CA GLU A 191 -7.38 3.44 25.10
C GLU A 191 -7.36 1.93 25.43
N THR A 192 -7.63 1.58 26.68
CA THR A 192 -7.57 0.21 27.22
C THR A 192 -8.87 -0.57 27.05
N GLY A 193 -9.67 -0.27 26.02
CA GLY A 193 -10.85 -1.07 25.68
C GLY A 193 -10.44 -2.26 24.81
N THR A 194 -10.26 -3.44 25.39
CA THR A 194 -10.18 -4.69 24.63
C THR A 194 -11.47 -4.82 23.81
N PRO A 195 -11.43 -4.80 22.46
CA PRO A 195 -12.63 -5.00 21.68
C PRO A 195 -13.10 -6.44 21.91
N SER A 196 -14.19 -6.63 22.64
CA SER A 196 -14.91 -7.89 22.60
C SER A 196 -15.46 -8.02 21.18
N LEU A 197 -15.10 -9.11 20.49
CA LEU A 197 -15.80 -9.46 19.24
C LEU A 197 -17.30 -9.57 19.54
N PRO A 198 -18.16 -9.22 18.57
CA PRO A 198 -19.56 -9.58 18.63
C PRO A 198 -19.64 -11.07 18.94
N LYS A 199 -20.59 -11.46 19.81
CA LYS A 199 -21.02 -12.86 19.88
C LYS A 199 -21.24 -13.33 18.45
N THR A 200 -20.91 -14.59 18.17
CA THR A 200 -21.12 -15.30 16.91
C THR A 200 -22.62 -15.39 16.56
N ASP A 201 -23.30 -14.27 16.45
CA ASP A 201 -24.57 -14.13 15.77
C ASP A 201 -24.29 -14.50 14.31
N ALA A 202 -25.06 -15.45 13.81
CA ALA A 202 -24.75 -16.28 12.66
C ALA A 202 -24.03 -15.53 11.54
N MET A 203 -22.81 -15.97 11.19
CA MET A 203 -22.19 -15.60 9.92
C MET A 203 -23.15 -16.03 8.80
N VAL A 204 -23.84 -15.08 8.20
CA VAL A 204 -24.79 -15.34 7.12
C VAL A 204 -24.01 -15.31 5.81
N ILE A 205 -24.23 -16.31 4.96
CA ILE A 205 -23.73 -16.32 3.58
C ILE A 205 -24.92 -16.68 2.71
N GLU A 206 -25.31 -15.75 1.84
CA GLU A 206 -26.48 -15.90 0.99
C GLU A 206 -26.10 -16.41 -0.39
N VAL A 207 -26.71 -17.51 -0.81
CA VAL A 207 -26.55 -18.03 -2.18
C VAL A 207 -27.78 -17.68 -3.01
N SER A 208 -27.62 -16.76 -3.96
CA SER A 208 -28.65 -16.42 -4.93
C SER A 208 -28.66 -17.40 -6.10
N PRO A 209 -29.83 -17.91 -6.56
CA PRO A 209 -31.19 -17.48 -6.21
C PRO A 209 -31.88 -18.29 -5.09
N ARG A 210 -31.17 -19.18 -4.38
CA ARG A 210 -31.79 -20.14 -3.45
C ARG A 210 -32.16 -19.56 -2.08
N ALA A 211 -31.69 -18.34 -1.75
CA ALA A 211 -31.83 -17.70 -0.44
C ALA A 211 -31.43 -18.63 0.73
N ALA A 212 -30.48 -19.54 0.48
CA ALA A 212 -29.97 -20.45 1.49
C ALA A 212 -28.82 -19.78 2.27
N VAL A 213 -28.82 -19.95 3.59
CA VAL A 213 -27.82 -19.40 4.51
C VAL A 213 -26.82 -20.47 4.90
N TYR A 214 -25.53 -20.17 4.77
CA TYR A 214 -24.43 -21.04 5.18
C TYR A 214 -23.53 -20.35 6.21
N ASN A 215 -22.88 -21.14 7.06
CA ASN A 215 -21.96 -20.65 8.10
C ASN A 215 -20.48 -20.66 7.68
N THR A 216 -20.15 -21.19 6.49
CA THR A 216 -18.80 -21.12 5.90
C THR A 216 -18.92 -20.90 4.39
N ILE A 217 -17.93 -20.22 3.81
CA ILE A 217 -17.88 -19.89 2.39
C ILE A 217 -17.73 -21.18 1.58
N ASN A 218 -16.91 -22.12 2.03
CA ASN A 218 -16.69 -23.37 1.31
C ASN A 218 -17.96 -24.22 1.21
N ARG A 219 -18.80 -24.24 2.26
CA ARG A 219 -20.13 -24.90 2.21
C ARG A 219 -21.08 -24.21 1.24
N ALA A 220 -21.09 -22.88 1.20
CA ALA A 220 -21.89 -22.12 0.25
C ALA A 220 -21.47 -22.41 -1.20
N VAL A 221 -20.16 -22.41 -1.47
CA VAL A 221 -19.58 -22.73 -2.79
C VAL A 221 -19.91 -24.16 -3.21
N SER A 222 -19.73 -25.13 -2.31
CA SER A 222 -20.03 -26.54 -2.58
C SER A 222 -21.50 -26.80 -2.95
N ALA A 223 -22.41 -25.97 -2.43
CA ALA A 223 -23.84 -26.08 -2.70
C ALA A 223 -24.31 -25.21 -3.87
N ALA A 224 -23.45 -24.31 -4.37
CA ALA A 224 -23.78 -23.37 -5.43
C ALA A 224 -23.81 -24.06 -6.81
N ARG A 225 -24.71 -23.58 -7.67
CA ARG A 225 -24.82 -24.00 -9.07
C ARG A 225 -24.09 -23.00 -9.97
N GLN A 226 -23.85 -23.39 -11.21
CA GLN A 226 -23.25 -22.49 -12.20
C GLN A 226 -24.02 -21.17 -12.28
N GLY A 227 -23.30 -20.05 -12.27
CA GLY A 227 -23.89 -18.70 -12.33
C GLY A 227 -24.37 -18.14 -10.98
N CYS A 228 -24.26 -18.88 -9.88
CA CYS A 228 -24.63 -18.37 -8.56
C CYS A 228 -23.73 -17.20 -8.12
N ILE A 229 -24.35 -16.26 -7.41
CA ILE A 229 -23.65 -15.21 -6.66
C ILE A 229 -23.74 -15.57 -5.18
N ILE A 230 -22.60 -15.64 -4.53
CA ILE A 230 -22.43 -15.93 -3.11
C ILE A 230 -22.07 -14.61 -2.44
N LYS A 231 -23.02 -14.07 -1.69
CA LYS A 231 -22.88 -12.83 -0.93
C LYS A 231 -22.38 -13.16 0.48
N ILE A 232 -21.23 -12.61 0.83
CA ILE A 232 -20.52 -12.91 2.08
C ILE A 232 -20.63 -11.70 3.00
N HIS A 233 -21.20 -11.90 4.19
CA HIS A 233 -21.33 -10.84 5.19
C HIS A 233 -19.97 -10.52 5.85
N PRO A 234 -19.81 -9.34 6.46
CA PRO A 234 -18.60 -9.00 7.20
C PRO A 234 -18.30 -10.04 8.28
N GLY A 235 -17.03 -10.45 8.40
CA GLY A 235 -16.60 -11.49 9.33
C GLY A 235 -15.19 -12.00 9.00
N VAL A 236 -14.64 -12.83 9.89
CA VAL A 236 -13.35 -13.49 9.67
C VAL A 236 -13.59 -14.97 9.37
N TYR A 237 -13.04 -15.44 8.25
CA TYR A 237 -13.25 -16.79 7.70
C TYR A 237 -11.90 -17.52 7.57
N PRO A 238 -11.49 -18.29 8.59
CA PRO A 238 -10.24 -19.05 8.56
C PRO A 238 -10.41 -20.40 7.86
N GLU A 239 -10.71 -20.37 6.55
CA GLU A 239 -10.95 -21.57 5.75
C GLU A 239 -10.28 -21.50 4.37
N THR A 240 -10.10 -22.66 3.74
CA THR A 240 -9.81 -22.76 2.31
C THR A 240 -11.12 -22.91 1.54
N VAL A 241 -11.31 -22.11 0.51
CA VAL A 241 -12.45 -22.13 -0.38
C VAL A 241 -12.04 -22.73 -1.73
N GLU A 242 -12.69 -23.81 -2.14
CA GLU A 242 -12.41 -24.46 -3.43
C GLU A 242 -13.59 -24.30 -4.41
N ILE A 243 -13.32 -23.63 -5.53
CA ILE A 243 -14.32 -23.27 -6.54
C ILE A 243 -14.11 -24.16 -7.78
N ASN A 244 -14.90 -25.24 -7.83
CA ASN A 244 -14.91 -26.21 -8.93
C ASN A 244 -16.13 -26.04 -9.85
N THR A 245 -17.03 -25.11 -9.54
CA THR A 245 -18.22 -24.81 -10.34
C THR A 245 -17.97 -23.57 -11.19
N GLU A 246 -18.30 -23.63 -12.48
CA GLU A 246 -18.12 -22.50 -13.39
C GLU A 246 -19.01 -21.31 -13.03
N ASN A 247 -18.59 -20.11 -13.43
CA ASN A 247 -19.38 -18.87 -13.34
C ASN A 247 -19.86 -18.54 -11.91
N ILE A 248 -19.17 -19.01 -10.87
CA ILE A 248 -19.42 -18.60 -9.49
C ILE A 248 -18.88 -17.20 -9.25
N THR A 249 -19.66 -16.36 -8.57
CA THR A 249 -19.19 -15.05 -8.08
C THR A 249 -19.15 -15.07 -6.55
N LEU A 250 -17.98 -14.79 -5.96
CA LEU A 250 -17.81 -14.47 -4.55
C LEU A 250 -17.77 -12.95 -4.39
N GLU A 251 -18.63 -12.39 -3.55
CA GLU A 251 -18.72 -10.94 -3.37
C GLU A 251 -19.14 -10.56 -1.95
N ALA A 252 -18.55 -9.51 -1.39
CA ALA A 252 -19.00 -8.93 -0.13
C ALA A 252 -20.42 -8.37 -0.23
N VAL A 253 -21.18 -8.49 0.87
CA VAL A 253 -22.44 -7.76 1.05
C VAL A 253 -22.19 -6.26 1.17
N ASP A 254 -21.20 -5.88 1.99
CA ASP A 254 -20.78 -4.51 2.21
C ASP A 254 -19.31 -4.31 1.83
N PRO A 255 -19.01 -3.69 0.68
CA PRO A 255 -17.64 -3.39 0.26
C PRO A 255 -16.86 -2.46 1.20
N ARG A 256 -17.54 -1.70 2.08
CA ARG A 256 -16.89 -0.82 3.07
C ARG A 256 -16.54 -1.55 4.36
N ASN A 257 -17.06 -2.76 4.54
CA ASN A 257 -16.75 -3.66 5.64
C ASN A 257 -16.61 -5.09 5.09
N PRO A 258 -15.63 -5.33 4.21
CA PRO A 258 -15.54 -6.59 3.49
C PRO A 258 -15.24 -7.76 4.45
N PRO A 259 -15.66 -8.99 4.11
CA PRO A 259 -15.23 -10.18 4.82
C PRO A 259 -13.71 -10.38 4.68
N GLU A 260 -13.10 -10.92 5.74
CA GLU A 260 -11.69 -11.28 5.78
C GLU A 260 -11.54 -12.80 5.70
N LEU A 261 -11.04 -13.32 4.58
CA LEU A 261 -10.50 -14.68 4.51
C LEU A 261 -9.09 -14.63 5.07
N ASP A 262 -8.90 -15.18 6.26
CA ASP A 262 -7.67 -15.00 7.05
C ASP A 262 -7.00 -16.33 7.34
N GLY A 263 -5.81 -16.51 6.77
CA GLY A 263 -5.02 -17.72 6.94
C GLY A 263 -4.24 -17.79 8.25
N ALA A 264 -4.31 -16.79 9.13
CA ALA A 264 -3.58 -16.80 10.38
C ALA A 264 -4.10 -17.84 11.38
N ASP A 265 -3.23 -18.24 12.31
CA ASP A 265 -3.61 -19.03 13.49
C ASP A 265 -4.50 -18.18 14.42
N ILE A 266 -5.81 -18.29 14.22
CA ILE A 266 -6.81 -17.53 14.98
C ILE A 266 -6.73 -17.83 16.47
N LYS A 267 -6.37 -19.06 16.87
CA LYS A 267 -6.23 -19.41 18.28
C LYS A 267 -5.08 -18.63 18.89
N PHE A 268 -3.92 -18.66 18.26
CA PHE A 268 -2.78 -17.88 18.72
C PHE A 268 -3.08 -16.39 18.72
N ARG A 269 -3.73 -15.86 17.68
CA ARG A 269 -4.09 -14.44 17.60
C ARG A 269 -4.96 -14.00 18.78
N MET A 270 -6.01 -14.76 19.08
CA MET A 270 -7.03 -14.41 20.09
C MET A 270 -6.62 -14.73 21.53
N GLN A 271 -5.71 -15.68 21.74
CA GLN A 271 -5.29 -16.07 23.08
C GLN A 271 -4.41 -14.99 23.71
N GLU A 272 -4.67 -14.69 24.98
CA GLU A 272 -3.76 -13.91 25.82
C GLU A 272 -2.44 -14.67 25.97
N LYS A 273 -1.33 -13.98 25.69
CA LYS A 273 0.01 -14.57 25.64
C LYS A 273 0.78 -14.15 26.88
N GLU A 274 1.33 -15.10 27.62
CA GLU A 274 2.28 -14.81 28.69
C GLU A 274 3.65 -14.54 28.07
N TRP A 275 4.00 -13.27 27.91
CA TRP A 275 5.31 -12.86 27.41
C TRP A 275 6.33 -12.78 28.55
N LYS A 276 7.42 -13.53 28.43
CA LYS A 276 8.53 -13.55 29.40
C LYS A 276 9.74 -12.88 28.79
N ARG A 277 10.24 -11.83 29.45
CA ARG A 277 11.49 -11.19 29.05
C ARG A 277 12.65 -12.18 29.20
N VAL A 278 13.45 -12.32 28.16
CA VAL A 278 14.62 -13.22 28.12
C VAL A 278 15.89 -12.43 28.35
N GLU A 279 16.17 -11.47 27.47
CA GLU A 279 17.35 -10.60 27.53
C GLU A 279 17.07 -9.30 26.79
N GLY A 280 17.52 -8.16 27.31
CA GLY A 280 17.41 -6.88 26.61
C GLY A 280 15.95 -6.57 26.25
N LYS A 281 15.63 -6.51 24.96
CA LYS A 281 14.27 -6.26 24.42
C LYS A 281 13.65 -7.50 23.78
N ILE A 282 14.21 -8.67 24.08
CA ILE A 282 13.76 -9.95 23.58
C ILE A 282 12.86 -10.59 24.62
N PHE A 283 11.69 -11.00 24.18
CA PHE A 283 10.69 -11.69 24.97
C PHE A 283 10.40 -13.05 24.32
N LYS A 284 9.82 -13.96 25.08
CA LYS A 284 9.33 -15.23 24.56
C LYS A 284 7.93 -15.56 25.03
N THR A 285 7.22 -16.34 24.22
CA THR A 285 5.92 -16.94 24.56
C THR A 285 5.87 -18.38 24.07
N ARG A 286 4.91 -19.16 24.56
CA ARG A 286 4.66 -20.52 24.06
C ARG A 286 3.97 -20.44 22.70
N TYR A 287 4.46 -21.23 21.76
CA TYR A 287 3.81 -21.42 20.48
C TYR A 287 4.10 -22.81 19.93
N THR A 288 3.07 -23.46 19.38
CA THR A 288 3.22 -24.75 18.70
C THR A 288 2.65 -24.62 17.30
N TRP A 289 3.54 -24.63 16.32
CA TRP A 289 3.17 -24.61 14.92
C TRP A 289 2.33 -25.85 14.54
N PRO A 290 1.17 -25.69 13.89
CA PRO A 290 0.25 -26.80 13.65
C PRO A 290 0.67 -27.74 12.52
N HIS A 291 1.62 -27.35 11.65
CA HIS A 291 2.02 -28.16 10.50
C HIS A 291 3.32 -28.92 10.72
N GLN A 292 3.49 -30.03 10.01
CA GLN A 292 4.78 -30.68 9.94
C GLN A 292 5.76 -29.76 9.22
N GLN A 293 6.89 -29.53 9.86
CA GLN A 293 7.95 -28.72 9.28
C GLN A 293 8.70 -29.51 8.19
N PRO A 294 9.08 -28.89 7.06
CA PRO A 294 9.86 -29.55 6.03
C PRO A 294 11.22 -30.01 6.59
N ALA A 295 11.66 -31.21 6.20
CA ALA A 295 12.96 -31.74 6.57
C ALA A 295 14.07 -31.08 5.76
N ASP A 296 15.30 -31.03 6.27
CA ASP A 296 16.44 -30.34 5.62
C ASP A 296 16.66 -30.74 4.15
N LYS A 297 16.46 -32.01 3.80
CA LYS A 297 16.60 -32.52 2.42
C LYS A 297 15.53 -32.01 1.45
N GLU A 298 14.44 -31.47 1.99
CA GLU A 298 13.32 -30.90 1.24
C GLU A 298 13.55 -29.41 0.94
N TYR A 299 14.66 -28.85 1.41
CA TYR A 299 15.17 -27.54 1.02
C TYR A 299 16.05 -27.70 -0.22
N THR A 300 15.49 -27.47 -1.40
CA THR A 300 16.30 -27.16 -2.59
C THR A 300 16.22 -25.68 -2.87
N ASP A 301 17.22 -25.11 -3.56
CA ASP A 301 17.38 -23.67 -3.82
C ASP A 301 16.17 -23.00 -4.55
N TYR A 302 15.16 -23.79 -4.96
CA TYR A 302 13.98 -23.33 -5.72
C TYR A 302 12.67 -24.09 -5.39
N ASN A 303 12.57 -24.79 -4.24
CA ASN A 303 11.38 -25.61 -3.97
C ASN A 303 10.11 -24.77 -3.69
N ASP A 304 9.16 -24.82 -4.63
CA ASP A 304 7.80 -24.24 -4.58
C ASP A 304 6.83 -25.01 -3.65
N GLY A 305 7.31 -25.66 -2.58
CA GLY A 305 6.47 -26.59 -1.80
C GLY A 305 6.66 -26.63 -0.29
N SER A 306 7.67 -25.96 0.28
CA SER A 306 7.98 -26.07 1.70
C SER A 306 7.50 -24.86 2.51
N PHE A 307 7.01 -25.13 3.73
CA PHE A 307 6.42 -24.12 4.62
C PHE A 307 7.47 -23.30 5.35
N PHE A 308 7.15 -22.03 5.56
CA PHE A 308 7.95 -21.12 6.35
C PHE A 308 7.09 -20.33 7.32
N LEU A 309 7.52 -20.24 8.58
CA LEU A 309 6.85 -19.42 9.58
C LEU A 309 7.10 -17.94 9.28
N ASN A 310 6.06 -17.23 8.89
CA ASN A 310 6.04 -15.77 8.84
C ASN A 310 5.38 -15.25 10.12
N LEU A 311 5.84 -14.11 10.62
CA LEU A 311 5.24 -13.45 11.78
C LEU A 311 4.97 -11.98 11.44
N TYR A 312 3.75 -11.55 11.70
CA TYR A 312 3.33 -10.16 11.55
C TYR A 312 2.96 -9.59 12.92
N GLU A 313 3.40 -8.37 13.21
CA GLU A 313 3.05 -7.60 14.41
C GLU A 313 2.27 -6.37 13.99
N ASP A 314 1.02 -6.24 14.44
CA ASP A 314 0.12 -5.16 14.05
C ASP A 314 0.06 -4.98 12.50
N GLY A 315 0.13 -6.10 11.77
CA GLY A 315 0.15 -6.13 10.31
C GLY A 315 1.51 -5.83 9.65
N ILE A 316 2.58 -5.61 10.42
CA ILE A 316 3.95 -5.38 9.91
C ILE A 316 4.73 -6.69 9.90
N PHE A 317 5.33 -7.04 8.76
CA PHE A 317 6.16 -8.23 8.65
C PHE A 317 7.44 -8.09 9.46
N LEU A 318 7.69 -9.05 10.35
CA LEU A 318 8.89 -9.09 11.17
C LEU A 318 10.03 -9.82 10.44
N ARG A 319 11.26 -9.45 10.77
CA ARG A 319 12.46 -10.10 10.27
C ARG A 319 12.76 -11.36 11.09
N GLY A 320 12.90 -12.51 10.45
CA GLY A 320 13.28 -13.72 11.17
C GLY A 320 13.23 -14.94 10.29
N SER A 321 13.84 -16.04 10.74
CA SER A 321 13.62 -17.34 10.13
C SER A 321 13.59 -18.46 11.13
N TRP A 322 12.99 -19.56 10.68
CA TRP A 322 13.18 -20.88 11.23
C TRP A 322 14.16 -21.64 10.33
N LEU A 323 15.47 -21.54 10.57
CA LEU A 323 16.46 -22.34 9.81
C LEU A 323 17.60 -22.80 10.71
N VAL A 324 17.54 -24.08 11.10
CA VAL A 324 18.59 -24.77 11.87
C VAL A 324 19.81 -25.10 10.99
N HIS A 325 19.67 -25.17 9.66
CA HIS A 325 20.69 -25.77 8.79
C HIS A 325 21.05 -25.05 7.47
N GLU A 326 20.77 -23.76 7.28
CA GLU A 326 21.40 -23.03 6.18
C GLU A 326 22.94 -23.01 6.36
N LYS A 327 23.68 -23.76 5.54
CA LYS A 327 25.16 -23.72 5.56
C LYS A 327 25.74 -22.45 4.91
N LYS A 328 24.90 -21.57 4.35
CA LYS A 328 25.29 -20.33 3.67
C LYS A 328 24.83 -19.11 4.47
N GLU A 329 25.56 -18.01 4.31
CA GLU A 329 25.53 -16.75 5.08
C GLU A 329 24.20 -15.95 5.01
N GLY A 330 23.09 -16.55 4.55
CA GLY A 330 21.80 -15.89 4.36
C GLY A 330 20.75 -16.12 5.46
N GLY A 331 20.91 -17.18 6.26
CA GLY A 331 19.85 -17.68 7.15
C GLY A 331 19.65 -16.81 8.38
N LEU A 332 18.44 -16.28 8.56
CA LEU A 332 18.07 -15.35 9.62
C LEU A 332 18.05 -16.07 10.99
N TYR A 333 18.71 -15.48 11.98
CA TYR A 333 18.72 -15.79 13.42
C TYR A 333 18.66 -17.28 13.83
N ARG A 334 19.77 -17.80 14.36
CA ARG A 334 19.91 -19.13 14.98
C ARG A 334 19.98 -19.06 16.50
N THR A 335 20.45 -17.94 17.02
CA THR A 335 20.61 -17.72 18.45
C THR A 335 19.82 -16.48 18.88
N ILE A 336 19.50 -16.43 20.17
CA ILE A 336 18.74 -15.32 20.76
C ILE A 336 19.52 -14.01 20.60
N GLU A 337 20.84 -14.05 20.72
CA GLU A 337 21.73 -12.90 20.61
C GLU A 337 21.65 -12.25 19.24
N GLN A 338 21.40 -13.02 18.17
CA GLN A 338 21.29 -12.48 16.81
C GLN A 338 19.98 -11.71 16.58
N LEU A 339 18.96 -11.91 17.43
CA LEU A 339 17.78 -11.03 17.43
C LEU A 339 18.17 -9.61 17.80
N ASN A 340 19.33 -9.37 18.43
CA ASN A 340 19.81 -8.02 18.64
C ASN A 340 20.46 -7.44 17.36
N PRO A 341 19.94 -6.33 16.81
CA PRO A 341 20.54 -5.64 15.67
C PRO A 341 22.02 -5.32 15.84
N SER A 342 22.47 -4.98 17.05
CA SER A 342 23.89 -4.69 17.31
C SER A 342 24.82 -5.89 17.09
N ASN A 343 24.27 -7.11 17.11
CA ASN A 343 25.03 -8.35 16.98
C ASN A 343 24.95 -8.92 15.57
N THR A 344 24.21 -8.27 14.67
CA THR A 344 24.21 -8.66 13.26
C THR A 344 25.48 -8.08 12.63
N PRO A 345 26.43 -8.90 12.16
CA PRO A 345 27.60 -8.37 11.46
C PRO A 345 27.09 -7.54 10.28
N GLY A 346 27.32 -6.24 10.33
CA GLY A 346 26.79 -5.30 9.35
C GLY A 346 27.21 -5.75 7.95
N LEU A 347 26.24 -5.96 7.07
CA LEU A 347 26.56 -6.21 5.68
C LEU A 347 27.04 -4.86 5.09
N PRO A 348 28.27 -4.76 4.57
CA PRO A 348 28.91 -3.50 4.21
C PRO A 348 28.29 -2.81 2.98
N TRP A 349 27.25 -3.37 2.36
CA TRP A 349 26.69 -2.89 1.11
C TRP A 349 25.93 -1.56 1.32
N SER A 350 26.67 -0.47 1.22
CA SER A 350 26.22 0.93 1.33
C SER A 350 25.41 1.41 0.12
N LEU A 351 24.98 0.52 -0.77
CA LEU A 351 24.41 0.86 -2.07
C LEU A 351 23.05 1.58 -2.01
N SER A 352 22.41 1.71 -0.86
CA SER A 352 20.98 1.48 -0.84
C SER A 352 20.12 2.70 -0.55
N ILE A 353 19.10 2.81 -1.40
CA ILE A 353 17.87 3.59 -1.30
C ILE A 353 17.14 3.41 0.06
N LYS A 354 17.55 2.42 0.86
CA LYS A 354 16.92 1.93 2.08
C LYS A 354 17.42 2.59 3.37
N PRO A 355 16.61 2.60 4.43
CA PRO A 355 17.10 2.91 5.77
C PRO A 355 18.13 1.87 6.25
N ASN A 356 18.97 2.25 7.21
CA ASN A 356 19.98 1.36 7.79
C ASN A 356 19.30 0.18 8.54
N LEU A 357 19.33 -1.00 7.93
CA LEU A 357 18.65 -2.21 8.43
C LEU A 357 19.22 -2.76 9.74
N ASP A 358 20.49 -2.45 10.05
CA ASP A 358 21.19 -2.97 11.23
C ASP A 358 20.71 -2.33 12.55
N ARG A 359 19.70 -1.46 12.49
CA ARG A 359 19.11 -0.78 13.66
C ARG A 359 17.60 -0.93 13.76
N ILE A 360 16.97 -1.74 12.89
CA ILE A 360 15.52 -1.80 12.81
C ILE A 360 14.98 -2.92 13.74
N PRO A 361 14.13 -2.57 14.72
CA PRO A 361 13.38 -3.54 15.54
C PRO A 361 12.41 -4.40 14.73
N GLY A 362 11.74 -5.36 15.38
CA GLY A 362 10.77 -6.24 14.73
C GLY A 362 11.43 -7.49 14.20
N ARG A 363 11.93 -8.31 15.12
CA ARG A 363 12.66 -9.55 14.85
C ARG A 363 12.04 -10.72 15.58
N PHE A 364 12.14 -11.92 15.02
CA PHE A 364 11.66 -13.12 15.68
C PHE A 364 12.53 -14.35 15.42
N LEU A 365 12.46 -15.30 16.35
CA LEU A 365 13.07 -16.63 16.28
C LEU A 365 12.06 -17.64 16.83
N TYR A 366 11.74 -18.67 16.07
CA TYR A 366 10.91 -19.77 16.54
C TYR A 366 11.76 -21.02 16.77
N LYS A 367 11.64 -21.62 17.95
CA LYS A 367 12.33 -22.87 18.32
C LYS A 367 11.31 -23.98 18.54
N PRO A 368 11.01 -24.81 17.52
CA PRO A 368 9.94 -25.82 17.61
C PRO A 368 10.22 -26.91 18.66
N GLN A 369 11.49 -27.27 18.88
CA GLN A 369 11.88 -28.27 19.88
C GLN A 369 11.53 -27.80 21.30
N GLU A 370 11.56 -26.48 21.53
CA GLU A 370 11.20 -25.87 22.80
C GLU A 370 9.71 -25.49 22.85
N GLY A 371 9.02 -25.41 21.70
CA GLY A 371 7.68 -24.85 21.59
C GLY A 371 7.64 -23.37 22.01
N GLU A 372 8.68 -22.61 21.68
CA GLU A 372 8.86 -21.22 22.10
C GLU A 372 9.07 -20.29 20.89
N LEU A 373 8.37 -19.17 20.91
CA LEU A 373 8.52 -18.06 19.97
C LEU A 373 9.17 -16.89 20.70
N TYR A 374 10.30 -16.42 20.17
CA TYR A 374 11.05 -15.28 20.68
C TYR A 374 10.82 -14.08 19.77
N VAL A 375 10.57 -12.91 20.34
CA VAL A 375 10.24 -11.69 19.62
C VAL A 375 10.98 -10.49 20.22
N TRP A 376 11.51 -9.64 19.35
CA TRP A 376 11.80 -8.23 19.63
C TRP A 376 10.78 -7.41 18.83
N SER A 377 9.89 -6.70 19.53
CA SER A 377 8.81 -5.88 18.93
C SER A 377 9.30 -4.92 17.83
N ALA A 378 8.49 -4.70 16.79
CA ALA A 378 8.77 -3.69 15.75
C ALA A 378 8.66 -2.26 16.28
N LYS A 379 7.90 -2.04 17.35
CA LYS A 379 7.76 -0.75 18.05
C LYS A 379 8.73 -0.60 19.22
N ASP A 380 9.59 -1.61 19.46
CA ASP A 380 10.68 -1.56 20.43
C ASP A 380 10.21 -1.48 21.90
N ASP A 381 9.04 -2.06 22.17
CA ASP A 381 8.30 -2.10 23.43
C ASP A 381 7.86 -3.53 23.80
N ASP A 382 6.98 -3.67 24.79
CA ASP A 382 6.51 -4.97 25.28
C ASP A 382 5.59 -5.64 24.24
N PRO A 383 5.90 -6.87 23.78
CA PRO A 383 5.07 -7.60 22.81
C PRO A 383 3.62 -7.85 23.29
N GLY A 384 3.34 -7.85 24.59
CA GLY A 384 1.98 -7.93 25.13
C GLY A 384 1.08 -6.78 24.68
N ASN A 385 1.64 -5.70 24.13
CA ASN A 385 0.89 -4.58 23.59
C ASN A 385 0.41 -4.75 22.15
N HIS A 386 0.79 -5.84 21.47
CA HIS A 386 0.59 -6.01 20.03
C HIS A 386 -0.22 -7.25 19.67
N VAL A 387 -0.80 -7.20 18.47
CA VAL A 387 -1.44 -8.36 17.84
C VAL A 387 -0.42 -9.06 16.95
N TYR A 388 -0.25 -10.37 17.16
CA TYR A 388 0.60 -11.20 16.33
C TYR A 388 -0.22 -12.13 15.45
N GLU A 389 0.09 -12.14 14.16
CA GLU A 389 -0.54 -12.99 13.15
C GLU A 389 0.50 -13.94 12.57
N ILE A 390 0.22 -15.24 12.62
CA ILE A 390 1.09 -16.29 12.09
C ILE A 390 0.31 -17.07 11.03
N PRO A 391 0.58 -16.87 9.73
CA PRO A 391 -0.08 -17.58 8.64
C PRO A 391 0.02 -19.10 8.79
N VAL A 392 -1.07 -19.84 8.84
CA VAL A 392 -1.08 -21.31 8.87
C VAL A 392 -1.87 -21.93 7.71
N ILE A 393 -2.68 -21.18 6.98
CA ILE A 393 -3.38 -21.71 5.80
C ILE A 393 -2.57 -21.39 4.53
N GLU A 394 -2.28 -22.41 3.73
CA GLU A 394 -1.46 -22.27 2.52
C GLU A 394 -2.13 -21.42 1.46
N THR A 395 -3.35 -21.83 1.10
CA THR A 395 -4.16 -21.22 0.06
C THR A 395 -5.57 -21.04 0.56
N LEU A 396 -6.03 -19.80 0.46
CA LEU A 396 -7.34 -19.38 0.95
C LEU A 396 -8.41 -19.58 -0.13
N ILE A 397 -8.07 -19.37 -1.40
CA ILE A 397 -9.00 -19.60 -2.51
C ILE A 397 -8.32 -20.39 -3.63
N LYS A 398 -8.92 -21.52 -4.01
CA LYS A 398 -8.54 -22.33 -5.17
C LYS A 398 -9.62 -22.20 -6.24
N ILE A 399 -9.27 -21.66 -7.40
CA ILE A 399 -10.15 -21.51 -8.56
C ILE A 399 -9.74 -22.54 -9.60
N ASN A 400 -10.60 -23.54 -9.83
CA ASN A 400 -10.35 -24.61 -10.81
C ASN A 400 -11.44 -24.64 -11.90
N ALA A 401 -12.25 -23.58 -12.01
CA ALA A 401 -13.37 -23.50 -12.92
C ALA A 401 -13.40 -22.16 -13.67
N ALA A 402 -13.93 -22.19 -14.90
CA ALA A 402 -13.99 -21.02 -15.76
C ALA A 402 -15.00 -19.97 -15.27
N GLY A 403 -14.76 -18.71 -15.64
CA GLY A 403 -15.72 -17.62 -15.45
C GLY A 403 -15.93 -17.19 -14.00
N VAL A 404 -15.07 -17.63 -13.07
CA VAL A 404 -15.18 -17.30 -11.65
C VAL A 404 -14.83 -15.83 -11.42
N LYS A 405 -15.58 -15.18 -10.53
CA LYS A 405 -15.38 -13.78 -10.14
C LYS A 405 -15.19 -13.66 -8.64
N ILE A 406 -14.21 -12.86 -8.21
CA ILE A 406 -13.96 -12.55 -6.80
C ILE A 406 -13.95 -11.03 -6.64
N ARG A 407 -14.74 -10.52 -5.69
CA ARG A 407 -15.01 -9.08 -5.53
C ARG A 407 -15.04 -8.64 -4.07
N ASN A 408 -14.42 -7.49 -3.78
CA ASN A 408 -14.57 -6.79 -2.51
C ASN A 408 -14.20 -7.66 -1.29
N LEU A 409 -13.19 -8.53 -1.40
CA LEU A 409 -12.74 -9.38 -0.28
C LEU A 409 -11.40 -8.90 0.27
N VAL A 410 -11.20 -9.06 1.58
CA VAL A 410 -9.87 -9.03 2.19
C VAL A 410 -9.39 -10.48 2.28
N ILE A 411 -8.26 -10.77 1.65
CA ILE A 411 -7.63 -12.09 1.61
C ILE A 411 -6.26 -11.92 2.25
N LYS A 412 -6.02 -12.51 3.41
CA LYS A 412 -4.82 -12.17 4.20
C LYS A 412 -4.17 -13.33 4.91
N ASN A 413 -2.88 -13.16 5.22
CA ASN A 413 -2.08 -14.10 5.99
C ASN A 413 -2.06 -15.53 5.43
N SER A 414 -1.93 -15.71 4.11
CA SER A 414 -1.59 -17.01 3.54
C SER A 414 -0.12 -17.36 3.81
N CYS A 415 0.16 -18.62 4.18
CA CYS A 415 1.54 -19.10 4.31
C CYS A 415 2.15 -19.54 2.97
N TYR A 416 1.32 -19.67 1.92
CA TYR A 416 1.76 -19.86 0.55
C TYR A 416 1.02 -18.91 -0.42
N PHE A 417 0.39 -19.43 -1.48
CA PHE A 417 -0.43 -18.64 -2.40
C PHE A 417 -1.81 -18.34 -1.83
N ALA A 418 -2.16 -17.09 -1.57
CA ALA A 418 -3.49 -16.73 -1.08
C ALA A 418 -4.60 -17.13 -2.05
N VAL A 419 -4.43 -16.85 -3.35
CA VAL A 419 -5.33 -17.30 -4.41
C VAL A 419 -4.53 -18.09 -5.45
N ALA A 420 -5.03 -19.26 -5.84
CA ALA A 420 -4.49 -20.07 -6.91
C ALA A 420 -5.55 -20.27 -8.00
N VAL A 421 -5.27 -19.83 -9.23
CA VAL A 421 -6.12 -20.00 -10.41
C VAL A 421 -5.47 -21.07 -11.29
N ASN A 422 -6.10 -22.23 -11.41
CA ASN A 422 -5.55 -23.39 -12.10
C ASN A 422 -6.48 -23.85 -13.21
N ASN A 423 -5.97 -23.90 -14.45
CA ASN A 423 -6.71 -24.38 -15.62
C ASN A 423 -8.09 -23.69 -15.77
N ALA A 424 -8.18 -22.41 -15.40
CA ALA A 424 -9.43 -21.68 -15.25
C ALA A 424 -9.43 -20.41 -16.12
N LYS A 425 -10.22 -20.43 -17.19
CA LYS A 425 -10.30 -19.33 -18.16
C LYS A 425 -11.32 -18.25 -17.77
N ASN A 426 -11.13 -17.04 -18.29
CA ASN A 426 -12.09 -15.93 -18.20
C ASN A 426 -12.44 -15.53 -16.74
N CYS A 427 -11.51 -15.71 -15.81
CA CYS A 427 -11.72 -15.35 -14.41
C CYS A 427 -11.47 -13.84 -14.17
N ILE A 428 -12.11 -13.29 -13.14
CA ILE A 428 -11.94 -11.88 -12.75
C ILE A 428 -11.68 -11.79 -11.25
N ILE A 429 -10.62 -11.10 -10.87
CA ILE A 429 -10.34 -10.68 -9.50
C ILE A 429 -10.36 -9.16 -9.51
N GLU A 430 -11.32 -8.55 -8.82
CA GLU A 430 -11.48 -7.09 -8.80
C GLU A 430 -11.81 -6.55 -7.41
N ASP A 431 -11.31 -5.35 -7.10
CA ASP A 431 -11.61 -4.64 -5.85
C ASP A 431 -11.26 -5.45 -4.58
N CYS A 432 -10.22 -6.30 -4.66
CA CYS A 432 -9.76 -7.15 -3.56
C CYS A 432 -8.54 -6.58 -2.84
N PHE A 433 -8.34 -6.99 -1.59
CA PHE A 433 -7.23 -6.60 -0.74
C PHE A 433 -6.42 -7.84 -0.35
N PHE A 434 -5.18 -7.95 -0.82
CA PHE A 434 -4.27 -9.03 -0.46
C PHE A 434 -3.26 -8.53 0.57
N ILE A 435 -3.48 -8.87 1.84
CA ILE A 435 -2.73 -8.29 2.96
C ILE A 435 -1.85 -9.36 3.60
N ASN A 436 -0.54 -9.10 3.72
CA ASN A 436 0.39 -9.97 4.47
C ASN A 436 0.42 -11.43 3.97
N ASN A 437 0.06 -11.64 2.71
CA ASN A 437 0.19 -12.92 2.05
C ASN A 437 1.64 -13.12 1.65
N TYR A 438 2.15 -14.32 1.87
CA TYR A 438 3.48 -14.68 1.40
C TYR A 438 3.58 -14.57 -0.14
N ARG A 439 2.63 -15.18 -0.86
CA ARG A 439 2.42 -14.98 -2.29
C ARG A 439 0.92 -14.69 -2.54
N PRO A 440 0.54 -13.47 -2.92
CA PRO A 440 -0.85 -13.12 -3.20
C PRO A 440 -1.57 -14.00 -4.23
N LEU A 441 -0.95 -14.27 -5.38
CA LEU A 441 -1.67 -14.87 -6.51
C LEU A 441 -0.79 -15.79 -7.34
N ARG A 442 -1.28 -17.00 -7.62
CA ARG A 442 -0.75 -17.90 -8.65
C ARG A 442 -1.76 -18.04 -9.79
N VAL A 443 -1.27 -18.03 -11.01
CA VAL A 443 -2.05 -18.20 -12.24
C VAL A 443 -1.37 -19.27 -13.08
N ALA A 444 -2.02 -20.42 -13.24
CA ALA A 444 -1.49 -21.55 -13.96
C ALA A 444 -2.43 -21.96 -15.10
N ASN A 445 -1.96 -21.93 -16.35
CA ASN A 445 -2.72 -22.31 -17.56
C ASN A 445 -4.14 -21.70 -17.60
N SER A 446 -4.25 -20.41 -17.32
CA SER A 446 -5.53 -19.73 -17.05
C SER A 446 -5.69 -18.49 -17.94
N PRO A 447 -6.05 -18.67 -19.22
CA PRO A 447 -6.13 -17.58 -20.17
C PRO A 447 -7.28 -16.61 -19.86
N ASN A 448 -7.12 -15.37 -20.33
CA ASN A 448 -8.07 -14.26 -20.18
C ASN A 448 -8.39 -13.93 -18.70
N LEU A 449 -7.47 -14.19 -17.77
CA LEU A 449 -7.60 -13.71 -16.40
C LEU A 449 -7.50 -12.17 -16.37
N THR A 450 -8.42 -11.52 -15.67
CA THR A 450 -8.33 -10.08 -15.38
C THR A 450 -8.14 -9.86 -13.88
N VAL A 451 -7.07 -9.15 -13.51
CA VAL A 451 -6.81 -8.68 -12.15
C VAL A 451 -6.77 -7.17 -12.17
N LYS A 452 -7.71 -6.53 -11.48
CA LYS A 452 -7.80 -5.07 -11.48
C LYS A 452 -8.25 -4.49 -10.16
N LYS A 453 -7.99 -3.21 -9.94
CA LYS A 453 -8.42 -2.48 -8.74
C LYS A 453 -8.04 -3.18 -7.44
N THR A 454 -6.92 -3.91 -7.45
CA THR A 454 -6.51 -4.75 -6.33
C THR A 454 -5.40 -4.07 -5.53
N PHE A 455 -5.50 -4.12 -4.21
CA PHE A 455 -4.50 -3.61 -3.29
C PHE A 455 -3.72 -4.77 -2.67
N ILE A 456 -2.45 -4.91 -3.06
CA ILE A 456 -1.58 -6.02 -2.66
C ILE A 456 -0.44 -5.45 -1.82
N GLN A 457 -0.39 -5.80 -0.54
CA GLN A 457 0.50 -5.16 0.41
C GLN A 457 1.11 -6.15 1.40
N ARG A 458 2.42 -6.04 1.59
CA ARG A 458 3.16 -6.72 2.65
C ARG A 458 4.13 -5.75 3.31
N LEU A 459 3.62 -5.00 4.29
CA LEU A 459 4.39 -3.98 4.99
C LEU A 459 5.56 -4.58 5.76
N GLY A 460 6.68 -3.84 5.83
CA GLY A 460 7.84 -4.22 6.60
C GLY A 460 8.82 -5.17 5.90
N PHE A 461 8.44 -5.71 4.73
CA PHE A 461 9.32 -6.58 3.94
C PHE A 461 10.52 -5.81 3.37
N TRP A 462 10.28 -4.70 2.68
CA TRP A 462 11.35 -3.92 2.08
C TRP A 462 12.24 -3.28 3.15
N GLU A 463 11.64 -2.72 4.20
CA GLU A 463 12.31 -2.03 5.29
C GLU A 463 13.15 -2.94 6.18
N ARG A 464 13.12 -4.27 6.00
CA ARG A 464 13.82 -5.20 6.89
C ARG A 464 14.69 -6.23 6.18
N PHE A 465 14.50 -6.43 4.88
CA PHE A 465 15.22 -7.46 4.14
C PHE A 465 16.09 -6.86 3.04
N TRP A 466 17.28 -7.43 2.84
CA TRP A 466 18.14 -7.18 1.69
C TRP A 466 17.93 -8.26 0.64
N TYR A 467 18.31 -7.98 -0.59
CA TYR A 467 18.34 -8.98 -1.65
C TYR A 467 19.08 -10.26 -1.25
N SER A 468 20.26 -10.14 -0.64
CA SER A 468 21.05 -11.28 -0.17
C SER A 468 20.38 -12.10 0.94
N HIS A 469 19.52 -11.50 1.77
CA HIS A 469 18.74 -12.24 2.78
C HIS A 469 17.62 -13.05 2.16
N THR A 470 17.13 -12.63 0.99
CA THR A 470 15.96 -13.23 0.35
C THR A 470 16.31 -14.20 -0.76
N LYS A 471 17.38 -13.95 -1.51
CA LYS A 471 17.79 -14.78 -2.65
C LYS A 471 18.21 -16.17 -2.18
N GLY A 472 17.56 -17.20 -2.71
CA GLY A 472 17.82 -18.60 -2.33
C GLY A 472 17.20 -19.00 -0.98
N SER A 473 16.45 -18.10 -0.35
CA SER A 473 15.57 -18.43 0.77
C SER A 473 14.13 -18.62 0.26
N TYR A 474 13.21 -19.02 1.14
CA TYR A 474 11.77 -19.01 0.85
C TYR A 474 11.27 -17.63 0.42
N LEU A 475 11.81 -16.56 1.00
CA LEU A 475 11.41 -15.20 0.62
C LEU A 475 11.75 -14.86 -0.85
N HIS A 476 12.44 -15.75 -1.57
CA HIS A 476 12.62 -15.71 -3.02
C HIS A 476 11.30 -16.03 -3.75
N GLY A 477 10.88 -15.11 -4.63
CA GLY A 477 9.77 -15.35 -5.57
C GLY A 477 8.96 -14.09 -5.84
N GLY A 478 8.07 -14.18 -6.83
CA GLY A 478 7.11 -13.12 -7.14
C GLY A 478 5.95 -13.11 -6.17
N GLY A 479 5.41 -11.94 -5.87
CA GLY A 479 4.12 -11.82 -5.18
C GLY A 479 2.99 -12.39 -6.04
N VAL A 480 2.97 -12.01 -7.32
CA VAL A 480 2.07 -12.58 -8.34
C VAL A 480 2.87 -13.44 -9.30
N HIS A 481 2.52 -14.72 -9.39
CA HIS A 481 3.18 -15.68 -10.29
C HIS A 481 2.20 -16.12 -11.39
N ILE A 482 2.62 -16.00 -12.64
CA ILE A 482 1.89 -16.53 -13.80
C ILE A 482 2.83 -17.54 -14.45
N GLU A 483 2.39 -18.79 -14.56
CA GLU A 483 3.22 -19.93 -14.96
C GLU A 483 2.43 -20.93 -15.80
N GLY A 484 3.11 -21.70 -16.64
CA GLY A 484 2.47 -22.63 -17.57
C GLY A 484 2.13 -21.99 -18.92
N GLY A 485 2.28 -22.77 -19.98
CA GLY A 485 2.28 -22.29 -21.37
C GLY A 485 0.95 -21.77 -21.95
N ASP A 486 -0.17 -21.84 -21.21
CA ASP A 486 -1.50 -21.42 -21.72
C ASP A 486 -2.06 -20.14 -21.07
N ASN A 487 -1.22 -19.30 -20.47
CA ASN A 487 -1.65 -17.99 -19.96
C ASN A 487 -1.67 -16.94 -21.08
N ALA A 488 -2.73 -16.91 -21.87
CA ALA A 488 -2.90 -15.94 -22.95
C ALA A 488 -3.84 -14.79 -22.56
N ASN A 489 -3.55 -13.57 -23.01
CA ASN A 489 -4.41 -12.38 -22.91
C ASN A 489 -4.78 -11.95 -21.48
N CYS A 490 -3.97 -12.26 -20.47
CA CYS A 490 -4.26 -11.82 -19.11
C CYS A 490 -3.99 -10.32 -18.94
N LEU A 491 -4.84 -9.67 -18.14
CA LEU A 491 -4.85 -8.22 -17.91
C LEU A 491 -4.59 -7.91 -16.44
N PHE A 492 -3.62 -7.05 -16.17
CA PHE A 492 -3.28 -6.58 -14.83
C PHE A 492 -3.26 -5.05 -14.82
N TYR A 493 -4.30 -4.41 -14.26
CA TYR A 493 -4.36 -2.95 -14.27
C TYR A 493 -5.05 -2.27 -13.11
N SER A 494 -4.68 -1.02 -12.84
CA SER A 494 -5.17 -0.25 -11.71
C SER A 494 -4.96 -1.01 -10.40
N ASN A 495 -3.77 -1.61 -10.21
CA ASN A 495 -3.41 -2.30 -8.98
C ASN A 495 -2.30 -1.55 -8.23
N VAL A 496 -2.21 -1.82 -6.92
CA VAL A 496 -1.06 -1.43 -6.09
C VAL A 496 -0.38 -2.71 -5.62
N LEU A 497 0.92 -2.85 -5.84
CA LEU A 497 1.76 -3.93 -5.30
C LEU A 497 2.92 -3.34 -4.50
N CYS A 498 2.97 -3.66 -3.21
CA CYS A 498 3.96 -3.14 -2.27
C CYS A 498 4.59 -4.25 -1.42
N GLY A 499 5.92 -4.30 -1.38
CA GLY A 499 6.65 -5.07 -0.35
C GLY A 499 6.90 -6.55 -0.70
N TYR A 500 7.46 -6.83 -1.87
CA TYR A 500 7.76 -8.21 -2.30
C TYR A 500 9.17 -8.36 -2.89
N TYR A 501 9.64 -9.61 -3.01
CA TYR A 501 10.92 -9.89 -3.65
C TYR A 501 10.86 -9.51 -5.13
N GLY A 502 9.93 -10.09 -5.87
CA GLY A 502 9.45 -9.57 -7.15
C GLY A 502 7.96 -9.24 -7.06
N GLY A 503 7.50 -8.20 -7.76
CA GLY A 503 6.07 -7.84 -7.72
C GLY A 503 5.24 -8.82 -8.54
N LEU A 504 5.44 -8.83 -9.87
CA LEU A 504 4.69 -9.64 -10.83
C LEU A 504 5.65 -10.40 -11.74
N MET A 505 5.46 -11.71 -11.86
CA MET A 505 6.29 -12.60 -12.67
C MET A 505 5.47 -13.28 -13.77
N PRO A 506 5.41 -12.70 -14.99
CA PRO A 506 4.77 -13.36 -16.12
C PRO A 506 5.76 -14.34 -16.75
N ALA A 507 5.62 -15.63 -16.44
CA ALA A 507 6.33 -16.72 -17.09
C ALA A 507 5.47 -17.41 -18.15
N GLU A 508 6.09 -17.83 -19.27
CA GLU A 508 5.47 -18.67 -20.30
C GLU A 508 4.11 -18.16 -20.83
N SER A 509 3.95 -16.84 -20.94
CA SER A 509 2.66 -16.22 -21.19
C SER A 509 2.61 -15.44 -22.52
N ARG A 510 1.42 -15.38 -23.15
CA ARG A 510 1.19 -14.75 -24.46
C ARG A 510 0.27 -13.53 -24.34
N ASN A 511 0.61 -12.42 -24.99
CA ASN A 511 -0.21 -11.19 -25.02
C ASN A 511 -0.62 -10.68 -23.62
N ILE A 512 0.30 -10.69 -22.65
CA ILE A 512 0.04 -10.19 -21.29
C ILE A 512 0.11 -8.66 -21.28
N LYS A 513 -0.85 -8.00 -20.64
CA LYS A 513 -0.89 -6.54 -20.50
C LYS A 513 -0.86 -6.15 -19.02
N ILE A 514 0.14 -5.36 -18.65
CA ILE A 514 0.36 -4.84 -17.30
C ILE A 514 0.39 -3.32 -17.39
N TYR A 515 -0.67 -2.65 -16.94
CA TYR A 515 -0.78 -1.21 -17.11
C TYR A 515 -1.52 -0.45 -16.03
N ASP A 516 -1.25 0.85 -15.91
CA ASP A 516 -1.86 1.70 -14.89
C ASP A 516 -1.73 1.08 -13.48
N ASN A 517 -0.57 0.54 -13.12
CA ASN A 517 -0.34 0.02 -11.76
C ASN A 517 0.69 0.88 -11.01
N ILE A 518 0.71 0.75 -9.68
CA ILE A 518 1.77 1.25 -8.81
C ILE A 518 2.52 0.04 -8.24
N PHE A 519 3.80 -0.07 -8.55
CA PHE A 519 4.70 -1.07 -7.97
C PHE A 519 5.74 -0.35 -7.11
N SER A 520 5.88 -0.80 -5.87
CA SER A 520 6.70 -0.11 -4.90
C SER A 520 7.42 -1.08 -3.96
N TYR A 521 8.54 -0.62 -3.38
CA TYR A 521 9.21 -1.30 -2.27
C TYR A 521 9.60 -2.76 -2.61
N GLY A 522 10.16 -2.97 -3.80
CA GLY A 522 10.64 -4.27 -4.27
C GLY A 522 12.11 -4.53 -3.92
N ILE A 523 12.47 -5.80 -3.67
CA ILE A 523 13.88 -6.16 -3.38
C ILE A 523 14.66 -6.58 -4.64
N SER A 524 14.02 -7.21 -5.61
CA SER A 524 14.64 -7.67 -6.85
C SER A 524 14.08 -6.91 -8.04
N SER A 525 13.18 -7.50 -8.83
CA SER A 525 12.55 -6.85 -9.97
C SER A 525 11.06 -6.66 -9.73
N LEU A 526 10.53 -5.43 -9.85
CA LEU A 526 9.11 -5.17 -9.62
C LEU A 526 8.22 -5.94 -10.60
N ILE A 527 8.64 -6.01 -11.86
CA ILE A 527 8.07 -6.92 -12.85
C ILE A 527 9.21 -7.78 -13.36
N SER A 528 9.08 -9.11 -13.38
CA SER A 528 10.15 -10.00 -13.87
C SER A 528 9.59 -11.09 -14.75
N SER A 529 9.78 -10.99 -16.07
CA SER A 529 9.54 -12.13 -16.94
C SER A 529 10.67 -13.15 -16.80
N ALA A 530 10.29 -14.41 -16.76
CA ALA A 530 11.18 -15.55 -16.88
C ALA A 530 10.51 -16.53 -17.84
N SER A 531 11.12 -16.81 -18.98
CA SER A 531 10.60 -17.81 -19.89
C SER A 531 11.70 -18.71 -20.36
N GLU A 532 11.45 -20.01 -20.33
CA GLU A 532 12.31 -20.95 -21.02
C GLU A 532 11.72 -21.32 -22.38
N GLU A 533 10.40 -21.21 -22.58
CA GLU A 533 9.72 -21.65 -23.80
C GLU A 533 8.54 -20.74 -24.17
N GLY A 534 8.31 -20.49 -25.48
CA GLY A 534 7.12 -19.78 -26.00
C GLY A 534 7.36 -18.41 -26.64
N GLU A 535 6.32 -17.90 -27.30
CA GLU A 535 6.26 -16.58 -27.96
C GLU A 535 5.83 -15.49 -26.97
N TYR A 536 6.73 -14.56 -26.65
CA TYR A 536 6.41 -13.43 -25.78
C TYR A 536 5.71 -12.31 -26.56
N ASP A 537 4.57 -11.84 -26.05
CA ASP A 537 4.02 -10.54 -26.44
C ASP A 537 3.61 -9.79 -25.16
N LEU A 538 4.61 -9.34 -24.42
CA LEU A 538 4.42 -8.71 -23.11
C LEU A 538 4.32 -7.19 -23.28
N LYS A 539 3.28 -6.56 -22.73
CA LYS A 539 3.08 -5.10 -22.77
C LYS A 539 3.06 -4.56 -21.34
N ILE A 540 4.06 -3.77 -20.98
CA ILE A 540 4.20 -3.10 -19.69
C ILE A 540 4.11 -1.59 -19.94
N PHE A 541 2.98 -0.97 -19.63
CA PHE A 541 2.81 0.43 -19.96
C PHE A 541 2.03 1.24 -18.95
N ARG A 542 2.29 2.55 -18.91
CA ARG A 542 1.64 3.46 -17.98
C ARG A 542 1.74 3.04 -16.49
N ASN A 543 2.77 2.30 -16.08
CA ASN A 543 2.95 1.97 -14.67
C ASN A 543 3.82 3.01 -13.94
N ILE A 544 3.60 3.14 -12.64
CA ILE A 544 4.51 3.80 -11.71
C ILE A 544 5.32 2.70 -11.02
N MET A 545 6.65 2.80 -11.05
CA MET A 545 7.57 1.83 -10.46
C MET A 545 8.61 2.54 -9.61
N HIS A 546 8.70 2.26 -8.30
CA HIS A 546 9.67 2.95 -7.46
C HIS A 546 10.17 2.19 -6.23
N HIS A 547 11.22 2.74 -5.61
CA HIS A 547 11.80 2.22 -4.37
C HIS A 547 12.14 0.73 -4.51
N CYS A 548 12.79 0.37 -5.62
CA CYS A 548 13.25 -0.99 -5.87
C CYS A 548 14.76 -1.08 -5.67
N ASP A 549 15.22 -2.02 -4.86
CA ASP A 549 16.66 -2.17 -4.57
C ASP A 549 17.47 -2.49 -5.82
N GLN A 550 16.95 -3.40 -6.65
CA GLN A 550 17.56 -3.73 -7.93
C GLN A 550 16.82 -3.03 -9.05
N GLN A 551 15.90 -3.70 -9.75
CA GLN A 551 15.53 -3.28 -11.11
C GLN A 551 14.01 -3.06 -11.19
N ALA A 552 13.55 -2.09 -11.95
CA ALA A 552 12.11 -1.96 -12.15
C ALA A 552 11.56 -3.16 -12.94
N ILE A 553 12.27 -3.57 -13.99
CA ILE A 553 11.84 -4.62 -14.91
C ILE A 553 12.96 -5.67 -15.04
N GLY A 554 12.63 -6.94 -14.96
CA GLY A 554 13.52 -8.06 -15.25
C GLY A 554 13.05 -8.79 -16.50
N LEU A 555 13.92 -8.91 -17.50
CA LEU A 555 13.61 -9.64 -18.73
C LEU A 555 14.53 -10.85 -18.85
N ASN A 556 14.28 -11.88 -18.04
CA ASN A 556 15.08 -13.11 -18.09
C ASN A 556 14.49 -14.06 -19.15
N GLY A 557 15.32 -14.58 -20.06
CA GLY A 557 14.93 -15.65 -20.99
C GLY A 557 13.93 -15.25 -22.09
N LEU A 558 14.01 -14.03 -22.64
CA LEU A 558 13.17 -13.66 -23.81
C LEU A 558 13.59 -14.44 -25.06
N ARG A 559 13.16 -15.70 -25.19
CA ARG A 559 13.59 -16.54 -26.31
C ARG A 559 13.00 -16.07 -27.64
N THR A 560 11.68 -15.90 -27.76
CA THR A 560 11.01 -15.46 -29.00
C THR A 560 9.95 -14.38 -28.70
N GLY A 561 9.58 -13.55 -29.69
CA GLY A 561 8.56 -12.51 -29.53
C GLY A 561 9.05 -11.13 -29.05
N ASN A 562 8.15 -10.24 -28.67
CA ASN A 562 8.43 -8.86 -28.26
C ASN A 562 7.99 -8.56 -26.83
N ALA A 563 8.82 -7.83 -26.09
CA ALA A 563 8.43 -7.11 -24.89
C ALA A 563 8.35 -5.61 -25.20
N TRP A 564 7.21 -4.99 -24.91
CA TRP A 564 6.92 -3.57 -25.12
C TRP A 564 6.81 -2.88 -23.77
N ILE A 565 7.75 -1.99 -23.47
CA ILE A 565 7.86 -1.27 -22.21
C ILE A 565 7.75 0.22 -22.52
N TYR A 566 6.59 0.83 -22.25
CA TYR A 566 6.37 2.21 -22.68
C TYR A 566 5.50 3.06 -21.77
N ARG A 567 5.68 4.37 -21.82
CA ARG A 567 4.87 5.32 -21.03
C ARG A 567 4.94 5.07 -19.52
N ASN A 568 5.98 4.39 -19.01
CA ASN A 568 6.11 4.14 -17.58
C ASN A 568 6.87 5.27 -16.88
N VAL A 569 6.49 5.55 -15.64
CA VAL A 569 7.22 6.41 -14.71
C VAL A 569 8.00 5.52 -13.75
N VAL A 570 9.33 5.57 -13.84
CA VAL A 570 10.23 4.79 -12.98
C VAL A 570 11.05 5.74 -12.15
N TYR A 571 11.06 5.59 -10.83
CA TYR A 571 11.93 6.43 -10.00
C TYR A 571 12.48 5.75 -8.77
N ARG A 572 13.70 6.13 -8.36
CA ARG A 572 14.33 5.59 -7.14
C ARG A 572 14.40 4.05 -7.17
N CYS A 573 14.82 3.50 -8.31
CA CYS A 573 15.13 2.09 -8.49
C CYS A 573 16.64 1.94 -8.72
N GLY A 574 17.25 0.82 -8.32
CA GLY A 574 18.65 0.54 -8.64
C GLY A 574 18.92 0.62 -10.16
N SER A 575 17.99 0.14 -10.98
CA SER A 575 18.01 0.29 -12.44
C SER A 575 16.62 0.20 -13.09
N LEU A 576 16.53 0.56 -14.39
CA LEU A 576 15.31 0.34 -15.17
C LEU A 576 15.14 -1.15 -15.52
N VAL A 577 16.14 -1.79 -16.13
CA VAL A 577 16.00 -3.17 -16.63
C VAL A 577 17.15 -4.09 -16.27
N LYS A 578 16.82 -5.32 -15.86
CA LYS A 578 17.74 -6.46 -15.72
C LYS A 578 17.99 -7.01 -17.10
N GLY A 579 19.18 -6.70 -17.62
CA GLY A 579 19.60 -7.25 -18.89
C GLY A 579 19.79 -8.76 -18.75
N MET A 580 19.03 -9.51 -19.52
CA MET A 580 19.45 -10.77 -20.11
C MET A 580 19.07 -10.65 -21.58
N THR A 581 19.89 -11.25 -22.43
CA THR A 581 19.79 -11.02 -23.86
C THR A 581 18.73 -11.92 -24.43
N PRO A 582 17.78 -11.39 -25.22
CA PRO A 582 16.86 -12.24 -25.94
C PRO A 582 17.63 -13.15 -26.93
N ASP A 583 17.49 -14.46 -26.80
CA ASP A 583 18.06 -15.43 -27.76
C ASP A 583 17.59 -15.11 -29.18
N SER A 584 16.31 -14.78 -29.36
CA SER A 584 15.71 -14.31 -30.62
C SER A 584 14.63 -13.22 -30.49
N GLY A 585 14.13 -12.94 -29.27
CA GLY A 585 13.12 -11.89 -29.04
C GLY A 585 13.65 -10.44 -29.13
N ARG A 586 12.79 -9.45 -28.91
CA ARG A 586 13.19 -8.03 -28.81
C ARG A 586 12.54 -7.35 -27.60
N ALA A 587 13.26 -6.41 -27.01
CA ALA A 587 12.76 -5.59 -25.91
C ALA A 587 12.76 -4.12 -26.34
N HIS A 588 11.58 -3.52 -26.39
CA HIS A 588 11.37 -2.15 -26.85
C HIS A 588 11.03 -1.28 -25.64
N PHE A 589 11.85 -0.30 -25.37
CA PHE A 589 11.68 0.68 -24.30
C PHE A 589 11.42 2.03 -24.94
N TYR A 590 10.22 2.59 -24.82
CA TYR A 590 9.98 3.91 -25.39
C TYR A 590 9.02 4.78 -24.63
N HIS A 591 9.18 6.09 -24.74
CA HIS A 591 8.36 7.03 -23.99
C HIS A 591 8.34 6.74 -22.48
N ASN A 592 9.41 6.25 -21.85
CA ASN A 592 9.45 6.10 -20.40
C ASN A 592 10.11 7.31 -19.75
N THR A 593 9.65 7.72 -18.56
CA THR A 593 10.32 8.73 -17.75
C THR A 593 10.96 8.05 -16.54
N CYS A 594 12.28 8.10 -16.47
CA CYS A 594 13.08 7.40 -15.48
C CYS A 594 13.86 8.41 -14.65
N ALA A 595 13.78 8.39 -13.32
CA ALA A 595 14.44 9.36 -12.45
C ALA A 595 15.10 8.74 -11.23
N LEU A 596 16.20 9.32 -10.74
CA LEU A 596 16.85 8.89 -9.49
C LEU A 596 17.23 7.41 -9.50
N MET A 597 17.59 6.89 -10.67
CA MET A 597 18.01 5.51 -10.80
C MET A 597 19.53 5.40 -10.74
N GLY A 598 20.02 4.25 -10.27
CA GLY A 598 21.45 3.95 -10.32
C GLY A 598 21.96 3.70 -11.73
N GLN A 599 21.20 2.95 -12.55
CA GLN A 599 21.59 2.52 -13.89
C GLN A 599 20.38 2.46 -14.84
N ILE A 600 20.60 2.57 -16.15
CA ILE A 600 19.54 2.23 -17.13
C ILE A 600 19.42 0.71 -17.23
N VAL A 601 20.55 0.04 -17.45
CA VAL A 601 20.59 -1.43 -17.51
C VAL A 601 21.50 -1.96 -16.41
N GLY A 602 20.94 -2.79 -15.52
CA GLY A 602 21.71 -3.51 -14.50
C GLY A 602 21.94 -4.95 -14.95
N HIS A 603 23.18 -5.30 -15.29
CA HIS A 603 23.51 -6.65 -15.73
C HIS A 603 24.47 -7.34 -14.76
N TRP A 604 24.00 -8.42 -14.12
CA TRP A 604 24.81 -9.21 -13.21
C TRP A 604 25.26 -10.54 -13.82
N TYR A 605 24.61 -11.02 -14.89
CA TYR A 605 24.96 -12.28 -15.54
C TYR A 605 26.03 -12.12 -16.64
N ALA A 606 26.45 -13.21 -17.27
CA ALA A 606 27.49 -13.20 -18.30
C ALA A 606 26.97 -12.94 -19.73
N GLU A 607 25.67 -12.73 -19.93
CA GLU A 607 25.07 -12.52 -21.25
C GLU A 607 25.28 -11.08 -21.78
N PRO A 608 25.58 -10.88 -23.07
CA PRO A 608 25.84 -9.55 -23.61
C PRO A 608 24.57 -8.87 -24.15
N ILE A 609 24.22 -7.68 -23.63
CA ILE A 609 23.15 -6.85 -24.21
C ILE A 609 23.49 -6.55 -25.69
N ASN A 610 22.55 -6.82 -26.59
CA ASN A 610 22.73 -6.65 -28.04
C ASN A 610 21.68 -5.70 -28.65
N LYS A 611 21.74 -5.52 -29.97
CA LYS A 611 20.83 -4.65 -30.76
C LYS A 611 19.34 -5.00 -30.69
N LYS A 612 18.95 -6.06 -29.98
CA LYS A 612 17.54 -6.43 -29.76
C LYS A 612 16.91 -5.66 -28.60
N HIS A 613 17.69 -4.94 -27.81
CA HIS A 613 17.18 -3.92 -26.91
C HIS A 613 17.14 -2.58 -27.63
N ILE A 614 15.95 -2.01 -27.76
CA ILE A 614 15.71 -0.78 -28.51
C ILE A 614 15.11 0.25 -27.56
N TYR A 615 15.73 1.41 -27.44
CA TYR A 615 15.31 2.50 -26.56
C TYR A 615 15.04 3.74 -27.40
N LYS A 616 13.79 4.24 -27.43
CA LYS A 616 13.43 5.45 -28.18
C LYS A 616 12.55 6.38 -27.38
N ASN A 617 12.70 7.67 -27.53
CA ASN A 617 11.83 8.67 -26.90
C ASN A 617 11.75 8.59 -25.36
N ASN A 618 12.73 8.01 -24.65
CA ASN A 618 12.71 7.97 -23.19
C ASN A 618 13.35 9.23 -22.60
N ILE A 619 13.05 9.49 -21.33
CA ILE A 619 13.75 10.49 -20.51
C ILE A 619 14.47 9.78 -19.37
N PHE A 620 15.76 10.03 -19.22
CA PHE A 620 16.58 9.52 -18.13
C PHE A 620 17.15 10.68 -17.29
N TYR A 621 16.56 10.89 -16.12
CA TYR A 621 17.06 11.77 -15.06
C TYR A 621 17.97 10.99 -14.10
N SER A 622 19.24 10.85 -14.49
CA SER A 622 20.25 10.23 -13.64
C SER A 622 20.87 11.28 -12.72
N ARG A 623 20.24 11.55 -11.58
CA ARG A 623 20.93 12.18 -10.44
C ARG A 623 21.52 11.05 -9.62
N TYR A 624 22.85 10.92 -9.65
CA TYR A 624 23.55 9.91 -8.85
C TYR A 624 23.10 10.04 -7.38
N LEU A 625 22.74 8.91 -6.76
CA LEU A 625 22.84 8.78 -5.29
C LEU A 625 24.31 9.04 -4.97
N THR A 626 24.61 10.28 -4.60
CA THR A 626 25.96 10.80 -4.46
C THR A 626 26.78 9.89 -3.54
N ASN A 627 27.92 9.41 -4.05
CA ASN A 627 29.01 8.73 -3.35
C ASN A 627 28.81 7.27 -2.86
N ALA A 628 27.69 6.84 -2.29
CA ALA A 628 27.68 5.53 -1.61
C ALA A 628 27.75 4.32 -2.57
N ALA A 629 27.06 4.37 -3.71
CA ALA A 629 27.11 3.30 -4.73
C ALA A 629 28.38 3.29 -5.59
N GLY A 630 29.07 4.44 -5.66
CA GLY A 630 30.30 4.62 -6.43
C GLY A 630 31.54 4.13 -5.70
N ILE A 631 31.55 4.28 -4.36
CA ILE A 631 32.72 4.02 -3.51
C ILE A 631 32.98 2.53 -3.30
N ASP A 632 31.95 1.69 -3.16
CA ASP A 632 32.15 0.27 -2.85
C ASP A 632 32.71 -0.56 -4.02
N ILE A 633 32.44 -0.16 -5.27
CA ILE A 633 33.02 -0.85 -6.42
C ILE A 633 34.49 -0.48 -6.59
N ALA A 634 34.87 0.78 -6.29
CA ALA A 634 36.27 1.17 -6.29
C ALA A 634 37.06 0.44 -5.19
N ASP A 635 36.47 0.23 -4.02
CA ASP A 635 37.10 -0.56 -2.94
C ASP A 635 37.10 -2.07 -3.21
N PHE A 636 36.06 -2.62 -3.86
CA PHE A 636 36.06 -4.00 -4.39
C PHE A 636 37.28 -4.24 -5.29
N PHE A 637 37.64 -3.27 -6.15
CA PHE A 637 38.84 -3.34 -7.00
C PHE A 637 40.15 -3.03 -6.27
N LYS A 638 40.15 -2.26 -5.16
CA LYS A 638 41.37 -2.04 -4.35
C LYS A 638 41.78 -3.26 -3.55
N THR A 639 40.85 -4.14 -3.19
CA THR A 639 41.20 -5.35 -2.41
C THR A 639 42.00 -6.40 -3.18
N GLY A 640 42.19 -6.24 -4.50
CA GLY A 640 43.00 -7.15 -5.32
C GLY A 640 42.44 -8.57 -5.46
N LYS A 641 41.30 -8.87 -4.85
CA LYS A 641 40.62 -10.16 -4.97
C LYS A 641 39.95 -10.22 -6.35
N THR A 642 40.49 -11.08 -7.22
CA THR A 642 39.89 -11.31 -8.53
C THR A 642 38.47 -11.85 -8.36
N SER A 643 37.58 -11.52 -9.29
CA SER A 643 36.17 -11.95 -9.29
C SER A 643 35.98 -13.48 -9.19
N GLY A 644 37.05 -14.28 -9.32
CA GLY A 644 37.01 -15.73 -9.20
C GLY A 644 36.80 -16.25 -7.78
N GLU A 645 37.14 -15.49 -6.73
CA GLU A 645 37.16 -16.03 -5.36
C GLU A 645 35.88 -15.79 -4.55
N TYR A 646 35.04 -14.80 -4.90
CA TYR A 646 33.86 -14.46 -4.07
C TYR A 646 32.50 -14.65 -4.72
N ALA A 647 32.42 -14.82 -6.04
CA ALA A 647 31.28 -15.40 -6.76
C ALA A 647 31.53 -15.27 -8.27
N GLY A 648 31.24 -16.32 -9.05
CA GLY A 648 31.51 -16.45 -10.49
C GLY A 648 30.80 -15.44 -11.42
N TRP A 649 30.93 -14.15 -11.15
CA TRP A 649 30.37 -13.05 -11.92
C TRP A 649 31.38 -12.59 -12.98
N SER A 650 31.01 -12.76 -14.25
CA SER A 650 31.76 -12.22 -15.39
C SER A 650 30.92 -11.16 -16.08
N TYR A 651 31.32 -9.89 -15.97
CA TYR A 651 30.71 -8.81 -16.74
C TYR A 651 31.30 -8.82 -18.16
N MET A 652 30.48 -8.75 -19.20
CA MET A 652 30.92 -8.77 -20.60
C MET A 652 30.68 -7.40 -21.28
N PRO A 653 31.51 -7.02 -22.26
CA PRO A 653 31.26 -5.86 -23.11
C PRO A 653 30.04 -6.07 -24.00
N PHE A 654 29.41 -4.97 -24.44
CA PHE A 654 28.38 -4.99 -25.48
C PHE A 654 28.96 -5.64 -26.75
N THR A 655 28.32 -6.68 -27.29
CA THR A 655 28.77 -7.32 -28.54
C THR A 655 28.34 -6.53 -29.78
N SER A 656 27.23 -5.80 -29.68
CA SER A 656 26.72 -4.92 -30.76
C SER A 656 26.00 -3.65 -30.27
N GLY A 657 25.93 -3.44 -28.95
CA GLY A 657 25.26 -2.30 -28.30
C GLY A 657 23.72 -2.34 -28.39
N PRO A 658 22.98 -1.78 -27.43
CA PRO A 658 21.56 -1.47 -27.60
C PRO A 658 21.37 -0.32 -28.63
N ASP A 659 20.21 -0.27 -29.29
CA ASP A 659 19.78 0.92 -30.05
C ASP A 659 19.27 1.96 -29.03
N LEU A 660 19.94 3.10 -28.95
CA LEU A 660 19.67 4.16 -27.96
C LEU A 660 19.26 5.49 -28.59
N ASP A 661 18.78 5.46 -29.83
CA ASP A 661 18.48 6.69 -30.56
C ASP A 661 17.29 7.46 -29.97
N TYR A 662 17.33 8.79 -30.05
CA TYR A 662 16.24 9.70 -29.66
C TYR A 662 15.81 9.62 -28.19
N ASN A 663 16.75 9.52 -27.24
CA ASN A 663 16.46 9.61 -25.80
C ASN A 663 16.99 10.92 -25.19
N LEU A 664 16.29 11.45 -24.19
CA LEU A 664 16.75 12.57 -23.38
C LEU A 664 17.62 12.05 -22.23
N TYR A 665 18.84 12.55 -22.11
CA TYR A 665 19.72 12.28 -20.98
C TYR A 665 19.93 13.57 -20.20
N TRP A 666 19.38 13.63 -19.00
CA TRP A 666 19.59 14.76 -18.11
C TRP A 666 20.84 14.55 -17.27
N LYS A 667 21.72 15.57 -17.25
CA LYS A 667 23.10 15.48 -16.80
C LYS A 667 23.42 16.67 -15.89
N GLU A 668 23.78 16.41 -14.63
CA GLU A 668 24.33 17.42 -13.71
C GLU A 668 25.88 17.39 -13.71
N ASN A 669 26.53 16.25 -14.07
CA ASN A 669 27.99 16.05 -14.11
C ASN A 669 28.46 15.07 -15.23
N ASP A 670 29.75 15.09 -15.60
CA ASP A 670 30.31 14.53 -16.86
C ASP A 670 30.33 12.99 -17.09
N THR A 671 29.85 12.14 -16.17
CA THR A 671 30.09 10.68 -16.23
C THR A 671 28.85 9.87 -16.68
N PRO A 672 28.95 8.98 -17.70
CA PRO A 672 27.80 8.23 -18.22
C PRO A 672 27.22 7.12 -17.32
N VAL A 673 25.94 6.81 -17.58
CA VAL A 673 24.97 5.98 -16.82
C VAL A 673 24.99 4.48 -17.23
N PHE A 674 25.87 4.10 -18.15
CA PHE A 674 26.11 2.71 -18.55
C PHE A 674 27.44 2.24 -17.94
N ARG A 675 27.39 1.49 -16.83
CA ARG A 675 28.59 1.01 -16.14
C ARG A 675 28.96 -0.39 -16.63
N LEU A 676 29.96 -0.50 -17.50
CA LEU A 676 30.62 -1.76 -17.88
C LEU A 676 31.69 -2.10 -16.84
N LEU A 677 31.66 -3.27 -16.21
CA LEU A 677 32.57 -3.61 -15.10
C LEU A 677 33.28 -4.97 -15.28
N LYS A 678 34.18 -5.11 -16.26
CA LYS A 678 35.29 -6.08 -16.18
C LYS A 678 36.56 -5.60 -16.90
N PRO A 679 37.74 -6.15 -16.56
CA PRO A 679 39.04 -5.72 -17.06
C PRO A 679 39.29 -6.31 -18.44
N VAL A 680 38.71 -5.69 -19.45
CA VAL A 680 39.40 -5.55 -20.73
C VAL A 680 40.00 -4.16 -20.65
N ASP A 681 41.21 -3.92 -21.15
CA ASP A 681 41.99 -2.66 -21.03
C ASP A 681 41.32 -1.37 -21.55
N ARG A 682 39.99 -1.36 -21.78
CA ARG A 682 39.20 -0.25 -22.28
C ARG A 682 38.34 0.34 -21.17
N LYS A 683 38.82 1.40 -20.55
CA LYS A 683 37.98 2.34 -19.81
C LYS A 683 37.46 3.37 -20.80
N PHE A 684 36.15 3.41 -21.04
CA PHE A 684 35.54 4.62 -21.61
C PHE A 684 35.50 5.66 -20.49
N ILE A 685 36.33 6.69 -20.61
CA ILE A 685 36.44 7.73 -19.58
C ILE A 685 35.37 8.81 -19.83
N ASN A 686 34.91 8.95 -21.07
CA ASN A 686 33.81 9.84 -21.46
C ASN A 686 32.81 9.14 -22.39
N PHE A 687 31.51 9.43 -22.21
CA PHE A 687 30.41 8.99 -23.06
C PHE A 687 30.61 9.32 -24.54
N ASP A 688 31.27 10.42 -24.88
CA ASP A 688 31.52 10.78 -26.28
C ASP A 688 32.42 9.78 -27.01
N GLU A 689 33.39 9.19 -26.30
CA GLU A 689 34.24 8.13 -26.86
C GLU A 689 33.43 6.85 -27.09
N TRP A 690 32.60 6.49 -26.11
CA TRP A 690 31.69 5.35 -26.20
C TRP A 690 30.71 5.51 -27.37
N ARG A 691 30.07 6.67 -27.46
CA ARG A 691 29.13 7.03 -28.52
C ARG A 691 29.77 6.90 -29.90
N LYS A 692 31.00 7.39 -30.09
CA LYS A 692 31.74 7.28 -31.36
C LYS A 692 32.11 5.83 -31.69
N GLU A 693 32.51 5.02 -30.70
CA GLU A 693 32.87 3.62 -30.92
C GLU A 693 31.67 2.77 -31.37
N PHE A 694 30.48 3.05 -30.82
CA PHE A 694 29.26 2.32 -31.15
C PHE A 694 28.39 2.98 -32.23
N ASP A 695 28.91 4.03 -32.89
CA ASP A 695 28.21 4.79 -33.94
C ASP A 695 26.83 5.31 -33.52
N ILE A 696 26.73 5.77 -32.27
CA ILE A 696 25.49 6.33 -31.72
C ILE A 696 25.41 7.80 -32.12
N GLU A 697 24.41 8.19 -32.89
CA GLU A 697 24.24 9.58 -33.30
C GLU A 697 23.85 10.47 -32.09
N GLN A 698 24.37 11.70 -32.04
CA GLN A 698 24.08 12.65 -30.97
C GLN A 698 22.69 13.29 -31.19
N HIS A 699 21.62 12.53 -30.98
CA HIS A 699 20.24 13.00 -31.17
C HIS A 699 19.53 13.45 -29.88
N GLY A 700 20.16 13.27 -28.71
CA GLY A 700 19.58 13.68 -27.44
C GLY A 700 19.61 15.20 -27.25
N LEU A 701 18.50 15.79 -26.78
CA LEU A 701 18.54 17.10 -26.16
C LEU A 701 19.33 16.98 -24.83
N TRP A 702 20.24 17.91 -24.59
CA TRP A 702 21.12 17.88 -23.43
C TRP A 702 20.65 18.94 -22.43
N ALA A 703 20.22 18.46 -21.25
CA ALA A 703 19.66 19.24 -20.15
C ALA A 703 18.27 19.87 -20.41
N ASP A 704 17.30 19.45 -19.58
CA ASP A 704 16.06 20.18 -19.31
C ASP A 704 16.20 20.85 -17.93
N PRO A 705 16.49 22.17 -17.85
CA PRO A 705 16.55 22.87 -16.58
C PRO A 705 15.20 22.89 -15.85
N GLY A 706 14.08 22.64 -16.56
CA GLY A 706 12.73 22.64 -16.02
C GLY A 706 12.46 21.55 -14.98
N PHE A 707 13.03 20.33 -15.14
CA PHE A 707 12.82 19.26 -14.16
C PHE A 707 13.53 19.53 -12.83
N ALA A 708 14.80 19.95 -12.87
CA ALA A 708 15.54 20.35 -11.68
C ALA A 708 14.86 21.54 -11.00
N LYS A 709 14.42 22.53 -11.78
CA LYS A 709 13.67 23.67 -11.28
C LYS A 709 12.35 23.24 -10.64
N ASN A 710 11.58 22.31 -11.22
CA ASN A 710 10.34 21.79 -10.63
C ASN A 710 10.57 21.01 -9.34
N ALA A 711 11.67 20.25 -9.24
CA ALA A 711 12.08 19.57 -8.00
C ALA A 711 12.51 20.57 -6.92
N GLU A 712 13.30 21.59 -7.28
CA GLU A 712 13.70 22.70 -6.41
C GLU A 712 12.51 23.56 -5.96
N ILE A 713 11.54 23.84 -6.85
CA ILE A 713 10.33 24.63 -6.60
C ILE A 713 9.53 24.05 -5.43
N LYS A 714 9.52 22.73 -5.25
CA LYS A 714 8.77 22.08 -4.18
C LYS A 714 9.54 21.93 -2.86
N LYS A 715 10.83 22.30 -2.80
CA LYS A 715 11.72 22.14 -1.63
C LYS A 715 11.75 20.69 -1.07
N ILE A 716 11.39 19.69 -1.87
CA ILE A 716 11.48 18.28 -1.44
C ILE A 716 12.91 17.84 -1.71
N LYS A 717 13.62 17.38 -0.69
CA LYS A 717 14.91 16.74 -0.93
C LYS A 717 14.65 15.51 -1.79
N ILE A 718 15.48 15.33 -2.81
CA ILE A 718 15.21 14.32 -3.84
C ILE A 718 15.29 12.89 -3.24
N GLU A 719 16.08 12.71 -2.19
CA GLU A 719 16.15 11.52 -1.34
C GLU A 719 14.90 11.27 -0.46
N GLU A 720 14.05 12.29 -0.26
CA GLU A 720 12.79 12.25 0.51
C GLU A 720 11.57 12.10 -0.42
N LEU A 721 11.77 11.90 -1.73
CA LEU A 721 10.71 11.77 -2.73
C LEU A 721 9.94 10.44 -2.58
N CYS A 722 9.11 10.33 -1.55
CA CYS A 722 8.08 9.30 -1.38
C CYS A 722 6.73 9.93 -1.76
N LEU A 723 6.45 9.99 -3.07
CA LEU A 723 5.19 10.56 -3.57
C LEU A 723 4.01 9.62 -3.35
N ASP A 724 4.29 8.31 -3.37
CA ASP A 724 3.28 7.28 -3.18
C ASP A 724 2.98 7.05 -1.70
N LYS A 725 1.91 7.69 -1.24
CA LYS A 725 1.35 7.48 0.10
C LYS A 725 0.39 6.29 0.14
N LEU A 726 -0.07 5.79 -1.01
CA LEU A 726 -1.08 4.74 -1.08
C LEU A 726 -0.48 3.38 -0.73
N SER A 727 0.70 3.04 -1.27
CA SER A 727 1.34 1.73 -1.03
C SER A 727 1.64 1.44 0.43
N ILE A 728 1.78 2.47 1.27
CA ILE A 728 2.08 2.35 2.70
C ILE A 728 0.88 2.67 3.61
N ALA A 729 -0.28 3.00 3.03
CA ALA A 729 -1.49 3.26 3.81
C ALA A 729 -2.00 1.97 4.46
N ASP A 730 -2.62 2.10 5.64
CA ASP A 730 -3.39 1.00 6.22
C ASP A 730 -4.55 0.65 5.29
N TYR A 731 -4.63 -0.61 4.86
CA TYR A 731 -5.69 -1.10 3.98
C TYR A 731 -7.10 -0.80 4.49
N ARG A 732 -7.31 -0.76 5.80
CA ARG A 732 -8.61 -0.41 6.41
C ARG A 732 -8.99 1.04 6.13
N SER A 733 -8.01 1.94 6.16
CA SER A 733 -8.21 3.34 5.77
C SER A 733 -8.47 3.45 4.27
N VAL A 734 -7.78 2.65 3.45
CA VAL A 734 -8.02 2.59 2.00
C VAL A 734 -9.44 2.10 1.68
N ILE A 735 -9.95 1.08 2.37
CA ILE A 735 -11.34 0.61 2.26
C ILE A 735 -12.30 1.73 2.64
N LYS A 736 -12.10 2.37 3.81
CA LYS A 736 -12.97 3.44 4.30
C LYS A 736 -13.05 4.63 3.35
N GLU A 737 -11.92 5.06 2.81
CA GLU A 737 -11.84 6.21 1.89
C GLU A 737 -12.23 5.87 0.45
N GLY A 738 -12.16 4.60 0.08
CA GLY A 738 -12.43 4.06 -1.25
C GLY A 738 -11.16 3.95 -2.08
N TYR A 739 -10.82 2.70 -2.46
CA TYR A 739 -9.62 2.37 -3.24
C TYR A 739 -9.50 3.20 -4.52
N GLU A 740 -10.53 3.20 -5.38
CA GLU A 740 -10.47 3.85 -6.70
C GLU A 740 -10.21 5.36 -6.59
N LYS A 741 -10.86 6.02 -5.62
CA LYS A 741 -10.65 7.44 -5.34
C LYS A 741 -9.19 7.72 -4.98
N LEU A 742 -8.63 6.94 -4.05
CA LEU A 742 -7.25 7.10 -3.62
C LEU A 742 -6.25 6.74 -4.73
N PHE A 743 -6.49 5.64 -5.45
CA PHE A 743 -5.68 5.22 -6.57
C PHE A 743 -5.60 6.32 -7.63
N CYS A 744 -6.74 6.80 -8.13
CA CYS A 744 -6.78 7.87 -9.12
C CYS A 744 -6.09 9.15 -8.63
N LYS A 745 -6.30 9.53 -7.37
CA LYS A 745 -5.64 10.69 -6.77
C LYS A 745 -4.12 10.53 -6.82
N TYR A 746 -3.57 9.50 -6.18
CA TYR A 746 -2.12 9.36 -6.03
C TYR A 746 -1.43 9.01 -7.35
N PHE A 747 -2.05 8.19 -8.20
CA PHE A 747 -1.55 7.88 -9.52
C PHE A 747 -1.41 9.16 -10.37
N ASN A 748 -2.46 9.99 -10.43
CA ASN A 748 -2.43 11.24 -11.18
C ASN A 748 -1.50 12.27 -10.55
N GLU A 749 -1.42 12.37 -9.23
CA GLU A 749 -0.46 13.25 -8.54
C GLU A 749 0.98 12.92 -8.94
N ILE A 750 1.34 11.62 -8.97
CA ILE A 750 2.67 11.17 -9.38
C ILE A 750 2.88 11.40 -10.88
N TYR A 751 1.93 11.03 -11.75
CA TYR A 751 2.04 11.29 -13.19
C TYR A 751 2.22 12.77 -13.49
N ASN A 752 1.41 13.63 -12.87
CA ASN A 752 1.49 15.07 -13.04
C ASN A 752 2.81 15.63 -12.52
N TYR A 753 3.40 15.03 -11.49
CA TYR A 753 4.73 15.40 -11.00
C TYR A 753 5.81 15.23 -12.09
N PHE A 754 5.74 14.15 -12.86
CA PHE A 754 6.72 13.82 -13.90
C PHE A 754 6.39 14.37 -15.29
N ALA A 755 5.22 14.98 -15.47
CA ALA A 755 4.81 15.45 -16.78
C ALA A 755 5.48 16.78 -17.17
N LEU A 756 5.78 16.90 -18.46
CA LEU A 756 6.60 17.97 -19.03
C LEU A 756 5.95 19.34 -18.86
N SER A 757 6.75 20.37 -18.57
CA SER A 757 6.27 21.74 -18.74
C SER A 757 6.13 22.06 -20.24
N ALA A 758 5.22 22.97 -20.60
CA ALA A 758 5.05 23.39 -22.00
C ALA A 758 6.32 23.96 -22.64
N ALA A 759 7.25 24.48 -21.83
CA ALA A 759 8.54 25.01 -22.28
C ALA A 759 9.68 23.96 -22.24
N SER A 760 9.39 22.71 -21.87
CA SER A 760 10.42 21.68 -21.81
C SER A 760 10.93 21.39 -23.22
N PRO A 761 12.26 21.27 -23.41
CA PRO A 761 12.82 20.87 -24.70
C PRO A 761 12.35 19.48 -25.12
N ALA A 762 11.88 18.63 -24.20
CA ALA A 762 11.34 17.31 -24.50
C ALA A 762 10.02 17.35 -25.29
N VAL A 763 9.33 18.50 -25.33
CA VAL A 763 8.08 18.68 -26.07
C VAL A 763 8.35 18.70 -27.58
N ASN A 764 7.58 17.92 -28.35
CA ASN A 764 7.73 17.70 -29.79
C ASN A 764 9.16 17.26 -30.20
N ALA A 765 9.87 16.55 -29.34
CA ALA A 765 11.25 16.14 -29.59
C ALA A 765 11.41 14.64 -29.93
N GLY A 766 10.38 13.83 -29.70
CA GLY A 766 10.37 12.41 -30.01
C GLY A 766 10.33 12.11 -31.51
N VAL A 767 10.86 10.95 -31.89
CA VAL A 767 10.72 10.40 -33.23
C VAL A 767 9.39 9.68 -33.39
N ILE A 768 8.83 9.72 -34.60
CA ILE A 768 7.65 8.90 -34.94
C ILE A 768 8.05 7.43 -34.88
N LEU A 769 7.37 6.67 -34.02
CA LEU A 769 7.59 5.23 -33.89
C LEU A 769 6.95 4.48 -35.07
N PRO A 770 7.43 3.28 -35.41
CA PRO A 770 6.79 2.43 -36.41
C PRO A 770 5.32 2.18 -36.07
N LYS A 771 4.45 2.13 -37.10
CA LYS A 771 2.98 2.03 -36.93
C LYS A 771 2.56 0.76 -36.18
N GLU A 772 3.35 -0.29 -36.28
CA GLU A 772 3.12 -1.58 -35.63
C GLU A 772 3.51 -1.60 -34.15
N TRP A 773 4.20 -0.57 -33.64
CA TRP A 773 4.53 -0.47 -32.22
C TRP A 773 3.30 0.00 -31.42
N PRO A 774 2.96 -0.66 -30.31
CA PRO A 774 1.77 -0.31 -29.54
C PRO A 774 1.97 0.97 -28.72
N ASP A 775 1.35 2.09 -29.11
CA ASP A 775 1.16 3.26 -28.23
C ASP A 775 -0.32 3.63 -28.18
N LEU A 776 -0.82 3.91 -26.98
CA LEU A 776 -2.23 4.29 -26.76
C LEU A 776 -2.43 5.81 -26.79
N THR A 777 -1.36 6.58 -26.83
CA THR A 777 -1.42 8.03 -26.66
C THR A 777 -1.65 8.73 -27.99
N LEU A 778 -2.66 9.60 -28.03
CA LEU A 778 -2.92 10.44 -29.19
C LEU A 778 -1.94 11.62 -29.18
N VAL A 779 -1.00 11.63 -30.12
CA VAL A 779 -0.12 12.76 -30.41
C VAL A 779 -0.92 13.83 -31.17
N ARG A 780 -1.29 14.93 -30.50
CA ARG A 780 -2.23 15.94 -31.04
C ARG A 780 -1.56 17.02 -31.89
N ASP A 781 -0.31 17.33 -31.62
CA ASP A 781 0.53 18.35 -32.26
C ASP A 781 1.41 17.79 -33.38
N GLY A 782 1.25 16.50 -33.71
CA GLY A 782 1.85 15.87 -34.88
C GLY A 782 3.26 15.32 -34.66
N LYS A 783 3.90 15.57 -33.52
CA LYS A 783 5.18 14.97 -33.16
C LYS A 783 5.20 14.58 -31.67
N PRO A 784 5.58 13.34 -31.33
CA PRO A 784 5.47 12.88 -29.96
C PRO A 784 6.48 13.58 -29.05
N ASP A 785 6.12 13.75 -27.79
CA ASP A 785 7.03 14.19 -26.75
C ASP A 785 7.99 13.08 -26.32
N LEU A 786 9.14 13.43 -25.74
CA LEU A 786 9.97 12.46 -25.02
C LEU A 786 9.32 12.14 -23.66
N GLY A 787 9.49 10.91 -23.18
CA GLY A 787 9.06 10.48 -21.87
C GLY A 787 7.59 10.03 -21.79
N ALA A 788 7.14 9.81 -20.56
CA ALA A 788 5.89 9.08 -20.26
C ALA A 788 4.61 9.85 -20.48
N ILE A 789 4.65 11.19 -20.49
CA ILE A 789 3.45 12.01 -20.60
C ILE A 789 3.61 13.04 -21.70
N GLU A 790 2.65 13.08 -22.63
CA GLU A 790 2.52 14.16 -23.61
C GLU A 790 2.03 15.44 -22.92
N ALA A 791 2.73 16.56 -23.12
CA ALA A 791 2.33 17.87 -22.63
C ALA A 791 0.94 18.28 -23.15
N SER A 792 0.58 17.86 -24.36
CA SER A 792 -0.73 18.12 -25.00
C SER A 792 -1.90 17.31 -24.44
N SER A 793 -1.63 16.33 -23.58
CA SER A 793 -2.65 15.49 -22.93
C SER A 793 -3.18 16.04 -21.60
N ARG A 794 -2.50 17.07 -21.06
CA ARG A 794 -2.99 17.89 -19.95
C ARG A 794 -3.99 18.91 -20.46
#